data_AF-A0AAT9I8A7-F1
#
_entry.id   AF-A0AAT9I8A7-F1
#
_cell.length_a   1.000
_cell.length_b   1.000
_cell.length_c   1.000
_cell.angle_alpha   90.00
_cell.angle_beta   90.00
_cell.angle_gamma   90.00
#
_symmetry.space_group_name_H-M   'P 1'
#
loop_
_entity.id
_entity.type
_entity.pdbx_description
1 polymer ?
#
loop_
_entity_poly.entity_id
_entity_poly.type
_entity_poly.pdbx_seq_one_letter_code
_entity_poly.pdbx_strand_id
1 'polypeptide(L)'
;MNTIARFHLERLFFFALFFFGIICTTLAQPGPRHDLNFESLATTWDEGIPLGNGMVGALIWQKKDHLRMSLDRADLWDQRPMKGLHRPEFSYKWVQEQVKKKEYGIVQQYFDVPYDKEPGPSKIPGGALEFDIQSLGKVQSVHLSLKEAVCTVKWENGMVLKTFVHATQPVGWFRFENLKNNIIPKLVAPTYQSTGVVATGGPVEGDDLSRLGYKQGTIKTGSNTVTYEQEGWGGFKYQVSVTWKKINNTTVEGAWSISSQYPGQKINPLAKTIVDQSIARGYNTYLTSHNNWWKEFWSKSAIHVPDTLLEKQWYLEQYKFGAAARRGAPPISLQAVWTADNGRLPPWKGDFHHDLNTQLSYWPAYSGNHLEEALGYIDHLEQNKANYKRYSKLYFGSDGLAVPGVTTLDGTEMGGWIQYSLSPTVSAWLGHHYYLQWRYSMDRRFLKEKAYPWISDVARHLEQVTIKDKDGFRKLPISSSPEIHDNSINAWFNSNTNYDLALMRFTFGAAAELAAESGLKAEASHWKKILSEFRDFAVSENNELLVSSTLAYKESHRHFSHMMAIYPLSLITWEKNDQSKEIIQHTIALLNKIGPDYWCGYSYSWLASMNARAKNGAAAAKALQIFAKAFCLKNSFHVNGDQTKSGYSKFVYRPFTLEGNFAFASGLQEMLLQSYAGFIEVMPAVPDEWQDISFDKLRAEGAFLISAEKSGGRMKKLKIVAEAGGTTKLKLPFKNFTVASKNAVTVGKAVDGFVELSFKKGGELMMQEQGD
;
A
#
# COMPACT_ATOMS: atom_id res chain seq x y z
N MET A 1 -52.65 -21.49 66.07
CA MET A 1 -52.90 -20.58 67.22
C MET A 1 -51.56 -19.94 67.56
N ASN A 2 -51.33 -18.72 67.06
CA ASN A 2 -51.41 -17.44 67.80
C ASN A 2 -50.03 -17.10 68.42
N THR A 3 -49.38 -15.95 68.22
CA THR A 3 -49.70 -14.68 67.54
C THR A 3 -48.45 -13.77 67.63
N ILE A 4 -48.21 -12.93 66.60
CA ILE A 4 -47.80 -11.49 66.65
C ILE A 4 -46.39 -11.16 67.22
N ALA A 5 -45.58 -10.24 66.72
CA ALA A 5 -45.46 -9.43 65.51
C ALA A 5 -44.22 -8.51 65.66
N ARG A 6 -43.85 -7.84 64.56
CA ARG A 6 -42.99 -6.64 64.43
C ARG A 6 -41.49 -6.88 64.54
N PHE A 7 -40.81 -6.83 63.39
CA PHE A 7 -40.04 -5.63 63.03
C PHE A 7 -39.78 -5.61 61.50
N HIS A 8 -39.83 -4.39 60.95
CA HIS A 8 -39.36 -3.96 59.63
C HIS A 8 -40.24 -4.19 58.38
N LEU A 9 -41.13 -3.22 58.18
CA LEU A 9 -41.48 -2.70 56.87
C LEU A 9 -41.12 -1.21 56.85
N GLU A 10 -40.45 -0.77 55.77
CA GLU A 10 -40.35 0.58 55.20
C GLU A 10 -38.92 1.04 54.88
N ARG A 11 -38.54 0.85 53.61
CA ARG A 11 -37.87 1.77 52.66
C ARG A 11 -37.43 0.95 51.45
N LEU A 12 -38.33 0.72 50.50
CA LEU A 12 -38.51 1.49 49.25
C LEU A 12 -37.22 1.71 48.45
N PHE A 13 -37.18 1.03 47.29
CA PHE A 13 -36.70 1.49 45.98
C PHE A 13 -35.36 2.22 45.94
N PHE A 14 -34.30 1.60 45.39
CA PHE A 14 -33.37 2.27 44.47
C PHE A 14 -32.54 1.24 43.67
N PHE A 15 -32.79 1.23 42.35
CA PHE A 15 -31.90 0.87 41.23
C PHE A 15 -31.49 -0.60 40.99
N ALA A 16 -32.39 -1.35 40.35
CA ALA A 16 -32.00 -2.32 39.32
C ALA A 16 -31.90 -1.59 37.97
N LEU A 17 -30.78 -0.89 37.76
CA LEU A 17 -30.42 -0.36 36.44
C LEU A 17 -29.42 -1.34 35.85
N PHE A 18 -29.97 -2.38 35.17
CA PHE A 18 -29.20 -3.14 34.20
C PHE A 18 -28.75 -2.15 33.13
N PHE A 19 -27.52 -1.66 33.25
CA PHE A 19 -26.83 -1.07 32.13
C PHE A 19 -26.77 -2.17 31.05
N PHE A 20 -27.68 -2.08 30.08
CA PHE A 20 -27.40 -2.55 28.72
C PHE A 20 -26.26 -1.67 28.19
N GLY A 21 -25.04 -1.89 28.73
CA GLY A 21 -23.84 -1.46 28.07
C GLY A 21 -23.86 -2.17 26.73
N ILE A 22 -24.03 -1.42 25.65
CA ILE A 22 -23.78 -1.91 24.31
C ILE A 22 -22.34 -2.41 24.35
N ILE A 23 -22.18 -3.72 24.40
CA ILE A 23 -20.87 -4.34 24.30
C ILE A 23 -20.37 -3.97 22.92
N CYS A 24 -19.45 -3.01 22.85
CA CYS A 24 -18.83 -2.57 21.62
C CYS A 24 -17.76 -3.59 21.20
N THR A 25 -18.16 -4.85 21.07
CA THR A 25 -17.32 -5.89 20.46
C THR A 25 -17.26 -5.59 18.98
N THR A 26 -16.10 -5.15 18.52
CA THR A 26 -15.75 -5.17 17.10
C THR A 26 -15.94 -6.59 16.59
N LEU A 27 -16.93 -6.77 15.71
CA LEU A 27 -17.00 -7.96 14.89
C LEU A 27 -15.95 -7.81 13.79
N ALA A 28 -15.16 -8.86 13.56
CA ALA A 28 -14.12 -8.87 12.54
C ALA A 28 -14.69 -8.93 11.11
N GLN A 29 -15.60 -8.02 10.75
CA GLN A 29 -16.25 -7.87 9.45
C GLN A 29 -16.72 -6.41 9.26
N PRO A 30 -16.59 -5.83 8.06
CA PRO A 30 -17.19 -4.54 7.76
C PRO A 30 -18.73 -4.62 7.77
N GLY A 31 -19.38 -3.51 8.13
CA GLY A 31 -20.84 -3.36 8.10
C GLY A 31 -21.30 -2.39 7.01
N PRO A 32 -22.63 -2.27 6.78
CA PRO A 32 -23.20 -1.41 5.73
C PRO A 32 -22.76 0.07 5.78
N ARG A 33 -22.40 0.58 6.98
CA ARG A 33 -21.90 1.95 7.15
C ARG A 33 -20.55 2.18 6.44
N HIS A 34 -19.76 1.13 6.22
CA HIS A 34 -18.47 1.20 5.54
C HIS A 34 -18.59 1.11 4.01
N ASP A 35 -19.72 0.59 3.50
CA ASP A 35 -19.94 0.36 2.07
C ASP A 35 -19.97 1.65 1.24
N LEU A 36 -19.71 1.51 -0.07
CA LEU A 36 -19.95 2.59 -1.03
C LEU A 36 -21.38 2.50 -1.55
N ASN A 37 -22.11 3.62 -1.46
CA ASN A 37 -23.49 3.73 -1.88
C ASN A 37 -23.67 5.02 -2.68
N PHE A 38 -24.23 4.91 -3.88
CA PHE A 38 -24.50 6.04 -4.78
C PHE A 38 -25.89 5.91 -5.41
N GLU A 39 -26.49 7.02 -5.81
CA GLU A 39 -27.80 7.05 -6.49
C GLU A 39 -27.67 6.88 -8.01
N SER A 40 -26.45 6.97 -8.55
CA SER A 40 -26.17 6.85 -9.98
C SER A 40 -24.83 6.18 -10.22
N LEU A 41 -24.62 5.67 -11.45
CA LEU A 41 -23.30 5.28 -11.92
C LEU A 41 -22.40 6.52 -12.06
N ALA A 42 -21.11 6.36 -11.78
CA ALA A 42 -20.11 7.39 -12.05
C ALA A 42 -20.02 7.68 -13.56
N THR A 43 -19.82 8.93 -13.95
CA THR A 43 -19.70 9.31 -15.38
C THR A 43 -18.26 9.39 -15.87
N THR A 44 -17.30 9.18 -14.97
CA THR A 44 -15.86 9.12 -15.28
C THR A 44 -15.26 7.85 -14.69
N TRP A 45 -14.23 7.31 -15.35
CA TRP A 45 -13.63 6.04 -14.99
C TRP A 45 -12.94 6.07 -13.62
N ASP A 46 -12.32 7.20 -13.26
CA ASP A 46 -11.62 7.45 -12.00
C ASP A 46 -12.57 7.51 -10.78
N GLU A 47 -13.88 7.65 -10.99
CA GLU A 47 -14.91 7.53 -9.96
C GLU A 47 -15.68 6.18 -10.00
N GLY A 48 -15.31 5.27 -10.92
CA GLY A 48 -15.95 3.97 -11.06
C GLY A 48 -15.77 3.08 -9.82
N ILE A 49 -16.67 2.11 -9.64
CA ILE A 49 -16.57 1.15 -8.53
C ILE A 49 -15.39 0.20 -8.77
N PRO A 50 -14.38 0.18 -7.88
CA PRO A 50 -13.22 -0.68 -8.06
C PRO A 50 -13.50 -2.09 -7.58
N LEU A 51 -13.28 -3.06 -8.46
CA LEU A 51 -13.28 -4.50 -8.18
C LEU A 51 -11.94 -5.09 -8.60
N GLY A 52 -11.40 -6.04 -7.84
CA GLY A 52 -10.12 -6.66 -8.18
C GLY A 52 -9.73 -7.82 -7.28
N ASN A 53 -8.67 -8.51 -7.68
CA ASN A 53 -8.04 -9.58 -6.91
C ASN A 53 -6.50 -9.54 -7.00
N GLY A 54 -5.91 -8.37 -7.23
CA GLY A 54 -4.49 -8.16 -7.47
C GLY A 54 -3.97 -8.63 -8.83
N MET A 55 -4.59 -9.62 -9.48
CA MET A 55 -4.20 -10.04 -10.83
C MET A 55 -5.05 -9.40 -11.92
N VAL A 56 -6.39 -9.45 -11.79
CA VAL A 56 -7.34 -8.82 -12.71
C VAL A 56 -8.23 -7.83 -11.95
N GLY A 57 -8.70 -6.81 -12.64
CA GLY A 57 -9.53 -5.77 -12.05
C GLY A 57 -10.58 -5.25 -13.01
N ALA A 58 -11.60 -4.61 -12.43
CA ALA A 58 -12.60 -3.86 -13.18
C ALA A 58 -13.00 -2.55 -12.48
N LEU A 59 -13.34 -1.55 -13.29
CA LEU A 59 -14.04 -0.33 -12.85
C LEU A 59 -15.45 -0.32 -13.42
N ILE A 60 -16.47 -0.19 -12.56
CA ILE A 60 -17.88 -0.13 -12.98
C ILE A 60 -18.36 1.32 -13.00
N TRP A 61 -18.70 1.83 -14.18
CA TRP A 61 -19.12 3.21 -14.40
C TRP A 61 -20.01 3.34 -15.64
N GLN A 62 -20.45 4.55 -15.96
CA GLN A 62 -21.29 4.84 -17.12
C GLN A 62 -20.53 5.70 -18.12
N LYS A 63 -20.45 5.23 -19.36
CA LYS A 63 -19.90 5.96 -20.51
C LYS A 63 -21.02 6.22 -21.51
N LYS A 64 -21.52 7.45 -21.57
CA LYS A 64 -22.71 7.81 -22.36
C LYS A 64 -23.89 6.89 -21.97
N ASP A 65 -24.51 6.22 -22.93
CA ASP A 65 -25.66 5.31 -22.71
C ASP A 65 -25.26 3.87 -22.38
N HIS A 66 -24.01 3.62 -21.96
CA HIS A 66 -23.50 2.29 -21.67
C HIS A 66 -23.03 2.17 -20.23
N LEU A 67 -23.40 1.07 -19.56
CA LEU A 67 -22.68 0.61 -18.39
C LEU A 67 -21.37 0.01 -18.89
N ARG A 68 -20.25 0.54 -18.39
CA ARG A 68 -18.90 0.14 -18.77
C ARG A 68 -18.20 -0.54 -17.61
N MET A 69 -17.61 -1.69 -17.91
CA MET A 69 -16.67 -2.39 -17.07
C MET A 69 -15.28 -2.24 -17.70
N SER A 70 -14.47 -1.28 -17.26
CA SER A 70 -13.07 -1.16 -17.70
C SER A 70 -12.32 -2.37 -17.18
N LEU A 71 -11.70 -3.16 -18.03
CA LEU A 71 -11.04 -4.42 -17.66
C LEU A 71 -9.52 -4.26 -17.72
N ASP A 72 -8.84 -4.77 -16.71
CA ASP A 72 -7.39 -4.69 -16.64
C ASP A 72 -6.76 -5.91 -15.95
N ARG A 73 -5.45 -6.08 -16.16
CA ARG A 73 -4.65 -7.14 -15.56
C ARG A 73 -3.24 -6.62 -15.23
N ALA A 74 -2.75 -6.98 -14.05
CA ALA A 74 -1.54 -6.43 -13.45
C ALA A 74 -0.27 -6.65 -14.29
N ASP A 75 -0.22 -7.75 -15.05
CA ASP A 75 0.92 -8.14 -15.88
C ASP A 75 0.76 -7.76 -17.38
N LEU A 76 -0.15 -6.84 -17.73
CA LEU A 76 -0.21 -6.27 -19.08
C LEU A 76 0.79 -5.13 -19.25
N TRP A 77 1.96 -5.47 -19.77
CA TRP A 77 3.06 -4.52 -19.95
C TRP A 77 3.66 -4.59 -21.35
N ASP A 78 3.93 -3.41 -21.92
CA ASP A 78 4.96 -3.24 -22.93
C ASP A 78 6.33 -3.22 -22.22
N GLN A 79 7.15 -4.23 -22.48
CA GLN A 79 8.49 -4.38 -21.89
C GLN A 79 9.60 -4.05 -22.89
N ARG A 80 9.33 -3.22 -23.91
CA ARG A 80 10.37 -2.81 -24.86
C ARG A 80 11.51 -2.12 -24.12
N PRO A 81 12.78 -2.41 -24.44
CA PRO A 81 13.89 -1.68 -23.87
C PRO A 81 13.79 -0.20 -24.19
N MET A 82 14.11 0.65 -23.21
CA MET A 82 14.16 2.09 -23.40
C MET A 82 15.31 2.45 -24.34
N LYS A 83 14.98 3.06 -25.47
CA LYS A 83 15.96 3.32 -26.53
C LYS A 83 17.05 4.27 -26.05
N GLY A 84 18.30 3.82 -26.14
CA GLY A 84 19.48 4.64 -25.83
C GLY A 84 19.86 4.72 -24.34
N LEU A 85 19.08 4.10 -23.44
CA LEU A 85 19.39 4.06 -22.01
C LEU A 85 20.65 3.24 -21.74
N HIS A 86 20.72 2.02 -22.27
CA HIS A 86 21.87 1.13 -22.12
C HIS A 86 22.97 1.50 -23.12
N ARG A 87 24.01 2.14 -22.61
CA ARG A 87 25.14 2.68 -23.38
C ARG A 87 26.44 2.60 -22.55
N PRO A 88 27.63 2.77 -23.15
CA PRO A 88 28.90 2.70 -22.40
C PRO A 88 28.95 3.65 -21.19
N GLU A 89 28.28 4.79 -21.26
CA GLU A 89 28.21 5.81 -20.20
C GLU A 89 27.20 5.46 -19.09
N PHE A 90 26.41 4.40 -19.22
CA PHE A 90 25.42 3.97 -18.23
C PHE A 90 26.12 3.43 -16.97
N SER A 91 26.66 4.36 -16.17
CA SER A 91 27.47 4.09 -14.99
C SER A 91 27.30 5.19 -13.95
N TYR A 92 27.09 4.80 -12.69
CA TYR A 92 27.03 5.73 -11.57
C TYR A 92 28.32 6.55 -11.43
N LYS A 93 29.47 5.93 -11.69
CA LYS A 93 30.77 6.64 -11.67
C LYS A 93 30.83 7.72 -12.74
N TRP A 94 30.32 7.44 -13.94
CA TRP A 94 30.26 8.45 -15.00
C TRP A 94 29.35 9.62 -14.60
N VAL A 95 28.20 9.35 -13.98
CA VAL A 95 27.31 10.40 -13.45
C VAL A 95 28.04 11.29 -12.42
N GLN A 96 28.75 10.68 -11.47
CA GLN A 96 29.57 11.41 -10.49
C GLN A 96 30.58 12.35 -11.17
N GLU A 97 31.24 11.87 -12.22
CA GLU A 97 32.20 12.66 -12.99
C GLU A 97 31.54 13.85 -13.69
N GLN A 98 30.36 13.65 -14.30
CA GLN A 98 29.63 14.74 -14.97
C GLN A 98 29.11 15.79 -13.97
N VAL A 99 28.55 15.35 -12.84
CA VAL A 99 28.11 16.26 -11.76
C VAL A 99 29.29 17.09 -11.26
N LYS A 100 30.45 16.46 -11.04
CA LYS A 100 31.68 17.15 -10.61
C LYS A 100 32.18 18.16 -11.65
N LYS A 101 32.06 17.86 -12.95
CA LYS A 101 32.40 18.76 -14.06
C LYS A 101 31.36 19.87 -14.30
N LYS A 102 30.22 19.82 -13.61
CA LYS A 102 29.05 20.68 -13.86
C LYS A 102 28.43 20.49 -15.24
N GLU A 103 28.54 19.29 -15.80
CA GLU A 103 28.01 18.90 -17.11
C GLU A 103 26.70 18.09 -16.98
N TYR A 104 25.87 18.35 -15.96
CA TYR A 104 24.69 17.51 -15.70
C TYR A 104 23.69 17.42 -16.87
N GLY A 105 23.64 18.43 -17.74
CA GLY A 105 22.79 18.41 -18.93
C GLY A 105 23.02 17.18 -19.84
N ILE A 106 24.25 16.67 -19.97
CA ILE A 106 24.49 15.46 -20.78
C ILE A 106 23.92 14.20 -20.10
N VAL A 107 23.91 14.17 -18.78
CA VAL A 107 23.32 13.08 -17.98
C VAL A 107 21.81 13.03 -18.23
N GLN A 108 21.16 14.19 -18.16
CA GLN A 108 19.72 14.31 -18.38
C GLN A 108 19.34 13.87 -19.81
N GLN A 109 20.12 14.28 -20.80
CA GLN A 109 19.91 13.87 -22.20
C GLN A 109 20.01 12.34 -22.39
N TYR A 110 20.88 11.68 -21.62
CA TYR A 110 21.17 10.26 -21.82
C TYR A 110 20.23 9.35 -21.03
N PHE A 111 19.80 9.76 -19.83
CA PHE A 111 19.07 8.88 -18.92
C PHE A 111 17.67 9.37 -18.57
N ASP A 112 17.38 10.67 -18.67
CA ASP A 112 16.07 11.20 -18.31
C ASP A 112 15.18 11.34 -19.56
N VAL A 113 15.69 12.01 -20.60
CA VAL A 113 14.96 12.28 -21.85
C VAL A 113 14.38 11.02 -22.52
N PRO A 114 15.07 9.85 -22.55
CA PRO A 114 14.46 8.64 -23.11
C PRO A 114 13.16 8.21 -22.42
N TYR A 115 13.01 8.47 -21.11
CA TYR A 115 11.78 8.13 -20.37
C TYR A 115 10.60 8.96 -20.86
N ASP A 116 10.78 10.28 -21.00
CA ASP A 116 9.71 11.19 -21.45
C ASP A 116 9.41 11.03 -22.95
N LYS A 117 10.45 10.75 -23.75
CA LYS A 117 10.31 10.69 -25.21
C LYS A 117 9.69 9.39 -25.68
N GLU A 118 10.03 8.25 -25.10
CA GLU A 118 9.57 6.94 -25.59
C GLU A 118 8.25 6.52 -24.93
N PRO A 119 7.27 5.98 -25.69
CA PRO A 119 5.97 5.56 -25.13
C PRO A 119 6.06 4.26 -24.32
N GLY A 120 7.12 3.46 -24.51
CA GLY A 120 7.38 2.24 -23.76
C GLY A 120 8.81 2.24 -23.20
N PRO A 121 9.10 1.41 -22.18
CA PRO A 121 8.20 0.42 -21.57
C PRO A 121 7.10 1.08 -20.72
N SER A 122 5.95 0.44 -20.60
CA SER A 122 4.79 0.95 -19.84
C SER A 122 3.80 -0.17 -19.56
N LYS A 123 3.07 -0.08 -18.44
CA LYS A 123 1.82 -0.82 -18.26
C LYS A 123 0.78 -0.35 -19.30
N ILE A 124 -0.09 -1.26 -19.76
CA ILE A 124 -1.12 -0.97 -20.77
C ILE A 124 -2.51 -1.44 -20.31
N PRO A 125 -3.61 -0.79 -20.74
CA PRO A 125 -4.96 -1.23 -20.41
C PRO A 125 -5.37 -2.49 -21.20
N GLY A 126 -6.22 -3.34 -20.60
CA GLY A 126 -6.66 -4.59 -21.22
C GLY A 126 -7.86 -4.46 -22.17
N GLY A 127 -8.84 -3.61 -21.85
CA GLY A 127 -10.03 -3.41 -22.67
C GLY A 127 -11.25 -3.04 -21.82
N ALA A 128 -12.46 -3.26 -22.34
CA ALA A 128 -13.67 -3.09 -21.55
C ALA A 128 -14.82 -3.98 -22.03
N LEU A 129 -15.82 -4.15 -21.17
CA LEU A 129 -17.17 -4.58 -21.56
C LEU A 129 -18.11 -3.40 -21.49
N GLU A 130 -18.99 -3.27 -22.47
CA GLU A 130 -20.09 -2.32 -22.50
C GLU A 130 -21.43 -3.05 -22.58
N PHE A 131 -22.40 -2.57 -21.82
CA PHE A 131 -23.78 -3.00 -21.87
C PHE A 131 -24.64 -1.79 -22.19
N ASP A 132 -25.46 -1.86 -23.23
CA ASP A 132 -26.41 -0.81 -23.56
C ASP A 132 -27.46 -0.73 -22.44
N ILE A 133 -27.54 0.44 -21.80
CA ILE A 133 -28.47 0.71 -20.70
C ILE A 133 -29.52 1.76 -21.05
N GLN A 134 -29.56 2.24 -22.31
CA GLN A 134 -30.47 3.31 -22.74
C GLN A 134 -31.94 2.96 -22.47
N SER A 135 -32.31 1.70 -22.70
CA SER A 135 -33.68 1.20 -22.53
C SER A 135 -34.00 0.70 -21.12
N LEU A 136 -33.04 0.71 -20.20
CA LEU A 136 -33.18 0.08 -18.88
C LEU A 136 -33.78 1.01 -17.81
N GLY A 137 -33.98 2.29 -18.16
CA GLY A 137 -34.52 3.30 -17.26
C GLY A 137 -33.47 3.88 -16.31
N LYS A 138 -33.94 4.59 -15.29
CA LYS A 138 -33.07 5.28 -14.33
C LYS A 138 -32.47 4.32 -13.30
N VAL A 139 -31.18 4.48 -13.02
CA VAL A 139 -30.49 3.81 -11.92
C VAL A 139 -31.06 4.32 -10.59
N GLN A 140 -31.45 3.39 -9.73
CA GLN A 140 -31.92 3.65 -8.36
C GLN A 140 -30.75 3.70 -7.37
N SER A 141 -29.80 2.76 -7.50
CA SER A 141 -28.66 2.68 -6.59
C SER A 141 -27.49 1.92 -7.19
N VAL A 142 -26.27 2.31 -6.82
CA VAL A 142 -25.02 1.57 -7.00
C VAL A 142 -24.43 1.32 -5.62
N HIS A 143 -24.25 0.05 -5.26
CA HIS A 143 -23.80 -0.37 -3.94
C HIS A 143 -22.64 -1.35 -4.07
N LEU A 144 -21.47 -1.02 -3.50
CA LEU A 144 -20.38 -1.98 -3.29
C LEU A 144 -20.41 -2.44 -1.83
N SER A 145 -20.73 -3.71 -1.61
CA SER A 145 -20.54 -4.32 -0.29
C SER A 145 -19.06 -4.64 -0.09
N LEU A 146 -18.42 -4.07 0.94
CA LEU A 146 -17.02 -4.40 1.25
C LEU A 146 -16.87 -5.80 1.85
N LYS A 147 -17.90 -6.26 2.56
CA LYS A 147 -17.95 -7.59 3.16
C LYS A 147 -17.93 -8.69 2.10
N GLU A 148 -18.68 -8.49 1.03
CA GLU A 148 -18.84 -9.48 -0.03
C GLU A 148 -17.99 -9.18 -1.25
N ALA A 149 -17.47 -7.95 -1.41
CA ALA A 149 -16.81 -7.43 -2.60
C ALA A 149 -17.64 -7.57 -3.89
N VAL A 150 -18.96 -7.40 -3.75
CA VAL A 150 -19.93 -7.44 -4.85
C VAL A 150 -20.47 -6.04 -5.08
N CYS A 151 -20.39 -5.58 -6.34
CA CYS A 151 -21.09 -4.38 -6.80
C CYS A 151 -22.48 -4.75 -7.28
N THR A 152 -23.50 -4.08 -6.74
CA THR A 152 -24.90 -4.20 -7.13
C THR A 152 -25.39 -2.89 -7.72
N VAL A 153 -25.91 -2.92 -8.95
CA VAL A 153 -26.62 -1.80 -9.57
C VAL A 153 -28.09 -2.16 -9.64
N LYS A 154 -28.97 -1.29 -9.15
CA LYS A 154 -30.42 -1.47 -9.20
C LYS A 154 -31.03 -0.35 -10.03
N TRP A 155 -32.05 -0.69 -10.81
CA TRP A 155 -32.85 0.26 -11.59
C TRP A 155 -34.25 0.39 -10.98
N GLU A 156 -34.90 1.53 -11.19
CA GLU A 156 -36.24 1.81 -10.63
C GLU A 156 -37.31 0.80 -11.11
N ASN A 157 -37.09 0.16 -12.25
CA ASN A 157 -37.97 -0.88 -12.79
C ASN A 157 -37.79 -2.28 -12.17
N GLY A 158 -36.92 -2.42 -11.16
CA GLY A 158 -36.64 -3.67 -10.45
C GLY A 158 -35.52 -4.53 -11.05
N MET A 159 -34.91 -4.12 -12.16
CA MET A 159 -33.75 -4.81 -12.74
C MET A 159 -32.52 -4.66 -11.83
N VAL A 160 -31.71 -5.72 -11.74
CA VAL A 160 -30.51 -5.75 -10.90
C VAL A 160 -29.33 -6.31 -11.68
N LEU A 161 -28.17 -5.64 -11.58
CA LEU A 161 -26.87 -6.19 -11.92
C LEU A 161 -26.13 -6.53 -10.63
N LYS A 162 -25.57 -7.73 -10.54
CA LYS A 162 -24.56 -8.10 -9.53
C LYS A 162 -23.26 -8.46 -10.24
N THR A 163 -22.16 -7.83 -9.88
CA THR A 163 -20.84 -8.06 -10.49
C THR A 163 -19.72 -8.11 -9.45
N PHE A 164 -18.78 -9.02 -9.64
CA PHE A 164 -17.62 -9.20 -8.76
C PHE A 164 -16.42 -9.73 -9.53
N VAL A 165 -15.21 -9.47 -9.03
CA VAL A 165 -13.98 -10.15 -9.47
C VAL A 165 -13.67 -11.25 -8.46
N HIS A 166 -13.54 -12.50 -8.90
CA HIS A 166 -13.34 -13.62 -7.99
C HIS A 166 -12.05 -13.43 -7.17
N ALA A 167 -12.10 -13.74 -5.88
CA ALA A 167 -11.06 -13.30 -4.94
C ALA A 167 -9.67 -13.94 -5.17
N THR A 168 -9.62 -15.11 -5.80
CA THR A 168 -8.38 -15.90 -6.03
C THR A 168 -8.27 -16.50 -7.43
N GLN A 169 -9.23 -16.24 -8.32
CA GLN A 169 -9.23 -16.77 -9.69
C GLN A 169 -9.28 -15.58 -10.63
N PRO A 170 -8.52 -15.57 -11.74
CA PRO A 170 -8.41 -14.42 -12.63
C PRO A 170 -9.66 -14.23 -13.52
N VAL A 171 -10.85 -14.23 -12.92
CA VAL A 171 -12.15 -14.15 -13.60
C VAL A 171 -13.06 -13.15 -12.90
N GLY A 172 -13.76 -12.33 -13.67
CA GLY A 172 -14.87 -11.53 -13.19
C GLY A 172 -16.20 -12.08 -13.69
N TRP A 173 -17.26 -11.82 -12.93
CA TRP A 173 -18.61 -12.29 -13.19
C TRP A 173 -19.58 -11.13 -13.21
N PHE A 174 -20.59 -11.21 -14.07
CA PHE A 174 -21.76 -10.34 -14.03
C PHE A 174 -23.03 -11.21 -14.12
N ARG A 175 -24.09 -10.78 -13.42
CA ARG A 175 -25.43 -11.35 -13.53
C ARG A 175 -26.45 -10.24 -13.54
N PHE A 176 -27.27 -10.21 -14.59
CA PHE A 176 -28.47 -9.38 -14.67
C PHE A 176 -29.69 -10.23 -14.28
N GLU A 177 -30.53 -9.69 -13.40
CA GLU A 177 -31.76 -10.28 -12.89
C GLU A 177 -32.94 -9.33 -13.19
N ASN A 178 -34.15 -9.89 -13.33
CA ASN A 178 -35.38 -9.17 -13.67
C ASN A 178 -35.32 -8.39 -15.00
N LEU A 179 -34.64 -8.96 -16.00
CA LEU A 179 -34.56 -8.41 -17.34
C LEU A 179 -35.93 -8.38 -18.03
N LYS A 180 -36.26 -7.24 -18.65
CA LYS A 180 -37.39 -7.11 -19.59
C LYS A 180 -36.95 -7.27 -21.05
N ASN A 181 -35.73 -6.82 -21.34
CA ASN A 181 -35.12 -6.86 -22.66
C ASN A 181 -33.83 -7.70 -22.62
N ASN A 182 -33.41 -8.21 -23.76
CA ASN A 182 -32.13 -8.90 -23.87
C ASN A 182 -30.98 -7.91 -23.65
N ILE A 183 -30.02 -8.26 -22.80
CA ILE A 183 -28.78 -7.51 -22.60
C ILE A 183 -27.60 -8.44 -22.85
N ILE A 184 -26.68 -8.02 -23.71
CA ILE A 184 -25.50 -8.80 -24.06
C ILE A 184 -24.25 -7.91 -23.94
N PRO A 185 -23.11 -8.47 -23.51
CA PRO A 185 -21.88 -7.71 -23.42
C PRO A 185 -21.32 -7.41 -24.81
N LYS A 186 -20.89 -6.17 -25.02
CA LYS A 186 -20.01 -5.78 -26.13
C LYS A 186 -18.59 -5.66 -25.61
N LEU A 187 -17.65 -6.39 -26.21
CA LEU A 187 -16.23 -6.23 -25.90
C LEU A 187 -15.66 -5.05 -26.69
N VAL A 188 -15.01 -4.12 -25.99
CA VAL A 188 -14.34 -2.94 -26.55
C VAL A 188 -12.83 -3.09 -26.40
N ALA A 189 -12.12 -3.18 -27.52
CA ALA A 189 -10.66 -3.22 -27.56
C ALA A 189 -10.05 -1.83 -27.29
N PRO A 190 -8.86 -1.75 -26.67
CA PRO A 190 -8.05 -0.54 -26.67
C PRO A 190 -7.70 -0.12 -28.11
N THR A 191 -7.59 1.19 -28.35
CA THR A 191 -7.27 1.74 -29.68
C THR A 191 -5.76 1.92 -29.82
N TYR A 192 -5.11 1.07 -30.61
CA TYR A 192 -3.67 1.21 -30.92
C TYR A 192 -3.41 1.78 -32.32
N GLN A 193 -4.43 1.89 -33.17
CA GLN A 193 -4.34 2.56 -34.47
C GLN A 193 -5.47 3.59 -34.56
N SER A 194 -5.09 4.87 -34.51
CA SER A 194 -6.00 6.02 -34.61
C SER A 194 -5.74 6.76 -35.93
N THR A 195 -6.80 7.26 -36.57
CA THR A 195 -6.72 8.15 -37.75
C THR A 195 -6.64 9.64 -37.36
N GLY A 196 -6.66 9.96 -36.06
CA GLY A 196 -6.59 11.32 -35.53
C GLY A 196 -5.18 11.77 -35.10
N VAL A 197 -5.08 12.95 -34.48
CA VAL A 197 -3.81 13.50 -33.98
C VAL A 197 -3.25 12.59 -32.88
N VAL A 198 -2.05 12.06 -33.10
CA VAL A 198 -1.29 11.31 -32.10
C VAL A 198 -0.69 12.31 -31.11
N ALA A 199 -1.29 12.43 -29.92
CA ALA A 199 -0.87 13.41 -28.93
C ALA A 199 0.21 12.84 -27.99
N THR A 200 1.33 13.56 -27.89
CA THR A 200 2.32 13.37 -26.81
C THR A 200 1.76 13.96 -25.52
N GLY A 201 1.79 13.21 -24.42
CA GLY A 201 1.50 13.74 -23.09
C GLY A 201 2.78 13.87 -22.26
N GLY A 202 2.72 14.64 -21.17
CA GLY A 202 3.75 14.59 -20.15
C GLY A 202 3.61 13.33 -19.29
N PRO A 203 4.50 13.14 -18.30
CA PRO A 203 4.42 12.01 -17.37
C PRO A 203 3.08 11.89 -16.65
N VAL A 204 2.35 13.00 -16.46
CA VAL A 204 1.07 13.02 -15.75
C VAL A 204 -0.11 12.67 -16.66
N GLU A 205 -0.15 13.23 -17.88
CA GLU A 205 -1.27 13.02 -18.82
C GLU A 205 -1.18 11.66 -19.52
N GLY A 206 0.03 11.09 -19.60
CA GLY A 206 0.32 9.87 -20.35
C GLY A 206 0.22 10.09 -21.86
N ASP A 207 0.81 9.20 -22.64
CA ASP A 207 0.77 9.26 -24.11
C ASP A 207 -0.47 8.63 -24.72
N ASP A 208 -0.81 8.99 -25.96
CA ASP A 208 -1.77 8.20 -26.74
C ASP A 208 -1.26 6.76 -26.93
N LEU A 209 -2.13 5.76 -26.73
CA LEU A 209 -1.80 4.34 -26.88
C LEU A 209 -1.24 4.02 -28.28
N SER A 210 -1.63 4.76 -29.32
CA SER A 210 -1.16 4.52 -30.68
C SER A 210 0.35 4.76 -30.86
N ARG A 211 0.99 5.53 -29.97
CA ARG A 211 2.44 5.73 -29.98
C ARG A 211 3.22 4.43 -29.80
N LEU A 212 2.63 3.40 -29.18
CA LEU A 212 3.25 2.08 -29.06
C LEU A 212 3.46 1.40 -30.42
N GLY A 213 2.72 1.80 -31.47
CA GLY A 213 2.91 1.31 -32.83
C GLY A 213 2.42 -0.12 -33.07
N TYR A 214 1.53 -0.64 -32.22
CA TYR A 214 0.96 -1.97 -32.41
C TYR A 214 0.02 -2.01 -33.62
N LYS A 215 -0.10 -3.18 -34.25
CA LYS A 215 -1.25 -3.46 -35.11
C LYS A 215 -2.49 -3.59 -34.23
N GLN A 216 -3.63 -3.09 -34.68
CA GLN A 216 -4.88 -3.29 -33.96
C GLN A 216 -5.20 -4.79 -33.90
N GLY A 217 -5.48 -5.29 -32.69
CA GLY A 217 -5.87 -6.68 -32.48
C GLY A 217 -7.25 -7.00 -33.05
N THR A 218 -7.63 -8.28 -32.98
CA THR A 218 -8.84 -8.79 -33.63
C THR A 218 -9.91 -9.18 -32.61
N ILE A 219 -11.16 -8.82 -32.89
CA ILE A 219 -12.33 -9.28 -32.13
C ILE A 219 -13.02 -10.40 -32.91
N LYS A 220 -13.23 -11.54 -32.25
CA LYS A 220 -13.97 -12.68 -32.76
C LYS A 220 -15.26 -12.83 -31.96
N THR A 221 -16.39 -12.75 -32.64
CA THR A 221 -17.73 -12.86 -32.03
C THR A 221 -18.35 -14.20 -32.38
N GLY A 222 -18.67 -14.99 -31.35
CA GLY A 222 -19.51 -16.18 -31.43
C GLY A 222 -20.94 -15.90 -30.98
N SER A 223 -21.76 -16.95 -30.83
CA SER A 223 -23.17 -16.83 -30.44
C SER A 223 -23.37 -16.30 -29.01
N ASN A 224 -22.51 -16.71 -28.08
CA ASN A 224 -22.58 -16.33 -26.67
C ASN A 224 -21.19 -16.08 -26.06
N THR A 225 -20.21 -15.79 -26.90
CA THR A 225 -18.82 -15.53 -26.51
C THR A 225 -18.21 -14.47 -27.42
N VAL A 226 -17.39 -13.60 -26.87
CA VAL A 226 -16.56 -12.67 -27.62
C VAL A 226 -15.13 -12.77 -27.10
N THR A 227 -14.18 -12.84 -28.01
CA THR A 227 -12.76 -12.89 -27.69
C THR A 227 -12.01 -11.80 -28.45
N TYR A 228 -11.14 -11.09 -27.77
CA TYR A 228 -10.20 -10.13 -28.33
C TYR A 228 -8.78 -10.65 -28.15
N GLU A 229 -7.99 -10.59 -29.22
CA GLU A 229 -6.59 -11.00 -29.24
C GLU A 229 -5.72 -9.84 -29.74
N GLN A 230 -4.71 -9.49 -28.94
CA GLN A 230 -3.78 -8.41 -29.23
C GLN A 230 -2.34 -8.93 -29.16
N GLU A 231 -1.53 -8.57 -30.15
CA GLU A 231 -0.09 -8.77 -30.15
C GLU A 231 0.59 -7.42 -29.89
N GLY A 232 1.44 -7.36 -28.87
CA GLY A 232 2.23 -6.18 -28.52
C GLY A 232 3.69 -6.32 -28.94
N TRP A 233 4.57 -5.59 -28.26
CA TRP A 233 6.00 -5.59 -28.59
C TRP A 233 6.67 -6.93 -28.29
N GLY A 234 7.65 -7.31 -29.11
CA GLY A 234 8.52 -8.47 -28.83
C GLY A 234 7.81 -9.83 -28.83
N GLY A 235 6.64 -9.94 -29.47
CA GLY A 235 5.84 -11.18 -29.51
C GLY A 235 4.98 -11.42 -28.28
N PHE A 236 4.91 -10.46 -27.34
CA PHE A 236 3.92 -10.45 -26.27
C PHE A 236 2.50 -10.51 -26.83
N LYS A 237 1.63 -11.32 -26.23
CA LYS A 237 0.21 -11.43 -26.62
C LYS A 237 -0.67 -11.38 -25.39
N TYR A 238 -1.86 -10.80 -25.53
CA TYR A 238 -2.91 -10.96 -24.54
C TYR A 238 -4.26 -11.25 -25.18
N GLN A 239 -5.11 -11.91 -24.40
CA GLN A 239 -6.47 -12.26 -24.79
C GLN A 239 -7.45 -11.76 -23.73
N VAL A 240 -8.51 -11.10 -24.15
CA VAL A 240 -9.70 -10.82 -23.33
C VAL A 240 -10.82 -11.71 -23.85
N SER A 241 -11.51 -12.42 -22.97
CA SER A 241 -12.65 -13.25 -23.37
C SER A 241 -13.81 -13.02 -22.42
N VAL A 242 -15.02 -13.01 -22.98
CA VAL A 242 -16.28 -13.00 -22.24
C VAL A 242 -17.19 -14.08 -22.82
N THR A 243 -17.85 -14.85 -21.96
CA THR A 243 -18.88 -15.82 -22.34
C THR A 243 -20.07 -15.63 -21.41
N TRP A 244 -21.28 -15.67 -21.95
CA TRP A 244 -22.51 -15.53 -21.18
C TRP A 244 -23.52 -16.63 -21.53
N LYS A 245 -24.51 -16.80 -20.67
CA LYS A 245 -25.64 -17.70 -20.87
C LYS A 245 -26.91 -17.08 -20.32
N LYS A 246 -28.02 -17.35 -21.01
CA LYS A 246 -29.37 -17.05 -20.54
C LYS A 246 -29.79 -18.16 -19.59
N ILE A 247 -30.04 -17.83 -18.32
CA ILE A 247 -30.50 -18.78 -17.31
C ILE A 247 -32.00 -19.04 -17.46
N ASN A 248 -32.75 -17.97 -17.70
CA ASN A 248 -34.18 -17.99 -17.98
C ASN A 248 -34.55 -16.68 -18.72
N ASN A 249 -35.84 -16.41 -18.92
CA ASN A 249 -36.29 -15.21 -19.65
C ASN A 249 -35.92 -13.87 -18.99
N THR A 250 -35.65 -13.86 -17.70
CA THR A 250 -35.38 -12.65 -16.91
C THR A 250 -33.96 -12.59 -16.37
N THR A 251 -33.09 -13.58 -16.66
CA THR A 251 -31.76 -13.68 -16.06
C THR A 251 -30.71 -14.08 -17.08
N VAL A 252 -29.65 -13.27 -17.16
CA VAL A 252 -28.43 -13.54 -17.93
C VAL A 252 -27.23 -13.45 -16.98
N GLU A 253 -26.32 -14.41 -17.08
CA GLU A 253 -25.04 -14.34 -16.38
C GLU A 253 -23.89 -14.59 -17.34
N GLY A 254 -22.73 -14.02 -17.04
CA GLY A 254 -21.52 -14.25 -17.80
C GLY A 254 -20.26 -14.05 -16.98
N ALA A 255 -19.17 -14.58 -17.52
CA ALA A 255 -17.84 -14.50 -16.95
C ALA A 255 -16.88 -13.90 -17.98
N TRP A 256 -15.89 -13.17 -17.50
CA TRP A 256 -14.82 -12.59 -18.31
C TRP A 256 -13.46 -12.83 -17.67
N SER A 257 -12.42 -12.89 -18.49
CA SER A 257 -11.03 -13.05 -18.04
C SER A 257 -10.09 -12.31 -18.99
N ILE A 258 -8.90 -11.99 -18.49
CA ILE A 258 -7.77 -11.54 -19.29
C ILE A 258 -6.59 -12.49 -19.05
N SER A 259 -5.87 -12.85 -20.10
CA SER A 259 -4.64 -13.65 -20.02
C SER A 259 -3.54 -13.00 -20.84
N SER A 260 -2.31 -13.07 -20.34
CA SER A 260 -1.10 -12.56 -21.00
C SER A 260 -0.11 -13.70 -21.26
N GLN A 261 0.66 -13.56 -22.34
CA GLN A 261 1.69 -14.49 -22.76
C GLN A 261 2.92 -13.72 -23.24
N TYR A 262 4.06 -14.01 -22.62
CA TYR A 262 5.35 -13.45 -22.98
C TYR A 262 6.25 -14.57 -23.56
N PRO A 263 6.95 -14.34 -24.68
CA PRO A 263 7.89 -15.33 -25.20
C PRO A 263 8.95 -15.72 -24.16
N GLY A 264 9.24 -17.02 -24.08
CA GLY A 264 10.22 -17.56 -23.12
C GLY A 264 9.74 -17.63 -21.67
N GLN A 265 8.55 -17.14 -21.35
CA GLN A 265 7.94 -17.21 -20.01
C GLN A 265 6.94 -18.38 -19.92
N LYS A 266 6.54 -18.71 -18.69
CA LYS A 266 5.52 -19.74 -18.43
C LYS A 266 4.20 -19.37 -19.14
N ILE A 267 3.66 -20.31 -19.93
CA ILE A 267 2.39 -20.12 -20.64
C ILE A 267 1.24 -20.16 -19.64
N ASN A 268 0.52 -19.05 -19.52
CA ASN A 268 -0.73 -18.98 -18.77
C ASN A 268 -1.89 -19.57 -19.59
N PRO A 269 -2.90 -20.19 -18.93
CA PRO A 269 -4.14 -20.56 -19.61
C PRO A 269 -4.76 -19.36 -20.33
N LEU A 270 -5.28 -19.59 -21.53
CA LEU A 270 -5.98 -18.57 -22.30
C LEU A 270 -7.22 -18.09 -21.54
N ALA A 271 -7.54 -16.80 -21.66
CA ALA A 271 -8.72 -16.18 -21.08
C ALA A 271 -10.00 -16.94 -21.45
N LYS A 272 -10.12 -17.37 -22.71
CA LYS A 272 -11.25 -18.19 -23.16
C LYS A 272 -11.36 -19.50 -22.38
N THR A 273 -10.25 -20.22 -22.18
CA THR A 273 -10.24 -21.47 -21.42
C THR A 273 -10.67 -21.24 -19.97
N ILE A 274 -10.19 -20.18 -19.34
CA ILE A 274 -10.56 -19.79 -17.96
C ILE A 274 -12.06 -19.52 -17.87
N VAL A 275 -12.59 -18.74 -18.83
CA VAL A 275 -14.01 -18.36 -18.88
C VAL A 275 -14.90 -19.57 -19.14
N ASP A 276 -14.58 -20.42 -20.11
CA ASP A 276 -15.38 -21.61 -20.43
C ASP A 276 -15.46 -22.56 -19.23
N GLN A 277 -14.34 -22.79 -18.53
CA GLN A 277 -14.30 -23.58 -17.30
C GLN A 277 -15.11 -22.93 -16.17
N SER A 278 -15.07 -21.60 -16.05
CA SER A 278 -15.84 -20.87 -15.04
C SER A 278 -17.34 -20.96 -15.30
N ILE A 279 -17.79 -20.80 -16.55
CA ILE A 279 -19.19 -20.94 -16.97
C ILE A 279 -19.73 -22.34 -16.68
N ALA A 280 -18.92 -23.38 -16.92
CA ALA A 280 -19.27 -24.76 -16.62
C ALA A 280 -19.45 -25.03 -15.12
N ARG A 281 -18.60 -24.43 -14.27
CA ARG A 281 -18.70 -24.54 -12.80
C ARG A 281 -19.82 -23.70 -12.17
N GLY A 282 -20.19 -22.59 -12.82
CA GLY A 282 -21.34 -21.77 -12.49
C GLY A 282 -21.09 -20.63 -11.50
N TYR A 283 -21.87 -19.55 -11.66
CA TYR A 283 -21.76 -18.30 -10.89
C TYR A 283 -21.88 -18.51 -9.38
N ASN A 284 -22.86 -19.28 -8.91
CA ASN A 284 -23.11 -19.43 -7.46
C ASN A 284 -21.96 -20.14 -6.74
N THR A 285 -21.30 -21.09 -7.42
CA THR A 285 -20.09 -21.77 -6.91
C THR A 285 -18.97 -20.76 -6.71
N TYR A 286 -18.70 -19.94 -7.73
CA TYR A 286 -17.67 -18.88 -7.66
C TYR A 286 -17.99 -17.81 -6.64
N LEU A 287 -19.26 -17.39 -6.53
CA LEU A 287 -19.69 -16.41 -5.53
C LEU A 287 -19.48 -16.96 -4.12
N THR A 288 -19.76 -18.24 -3.88
CA THR A 288 -19.54 -18.88 -2.57
C THR A 288 -18.06 -18.90 -2.20
N SER A 289 -17.18 -19.35 -3.10
CA SER A 289 -15.73 -19.38 -2.82
C SER A 289 -15.13 -17.97 -2.70
N HIS A 290 -15.63 -17.00 -3.47
CA HIS A 290 -15.26 -15.59 -3.35
C HIS A 290 -15.64 -15.02 -1.98
N ASN A 291 -16.87 -15.21 -1.54
CA ASN A 291 -17.35 -14.73 -0.24
C ASN A 291 -16.60 -15.40 0.93
N ASN A 292 -16.24 -16.67 0.80
CA ASN A 292 -15.43 -17.36 1.80
C ASN A 292 -14.05 -16.71 1.95
N TRP A 293 -13.38 -16.38 0.85
CA TRP A 293 -12.09 -15.70 0.89
C TRP A 293 -12.22 -14.31 1.55
N TRP A 294 -13.22 -13.51 1.20
CA TRP A 294 -13.41 -12.19 1.81
C TRP A 294 -13.75 -12.27 3.30
N LYS A 295 -14.53 -13.27 3.71
CA LYS A 295 -14.79 -13.56 5.12
C LYS A 295 -13.48 -13.87 5.87
N GLU A 296 -12.60 -14.67 5.28
CA GLU A 296 -11.29 -15.00 5.85
C GLU A 296 -10.37 -13.76 5.93
N PHE A 297 -10.31 -12.96 4.86
CA PHE A 297 -9.56 -11.71 4.82
C PHE A 297 -9.99 -10.77 5.95
N TRP A 298 -11.29 -10.50 6.07
CA TRP A 298 -11.81 -9.62 7.12
C TRP A 298 -11.71 -10.19 8.53
N SER A 299 -11.58 -11.51 8.68
CA SER A 299 -11.38 -12.14 10.00
C SER A 299 -10.00 -11.88 10.62
N LYS A 300 -9.05 -11.34 9.83
CA LYS A 300 -7.68 -11.07 10.25
C LYS A 300 -7.56 -9.87 11.16
N SER A 301 -8.30 -8.80 10.92
CA SER A 301 -8.32 -7.64 11.79
C SER A 301 -9.57 -6.78 11.58
N ALA A 302 -9.93 -6.02 12.61
CA ALA A 302 -10.97 -5.00 12.54
C ALA A 302 -10.72 -3.88 13.55
N ILE A 303 -11.27 -2.71 13.27
CA ILE A 303 -11.21 -1.54 14.15
C ILE A 303 -12.59 -0.94 14.37
N HIS A 304 -12.73 -0.23 15.49
CA HIS A 304 -13.77 0.72 15.77
C HIS A 304 -13.15 1.99 16.35
N VAL A 305 -13.42 3.12 15.70
CA VAL A 305 -13.08 4.47 16.19
C VAL A 305 -14.32 5.35 16.08
N PRO A 306 -14.47 6.36 16.96
CA PRO A 306 -15.69 7.18 16.97
C PRO A 306 -15.75 8.16 15.79
N ASP A 307 -14.62 8.45 15.13
CA ASP A 307 -14.61 9.17 13.86
C ASP A 307 -15.06 8.27 12.72
N THR A 308 -16.33 8.40 12.34
CA THR A 308 -16.96 7.56 11.31
C THR A 308 -16.38 7.76 9.92
N LEU A 309 -15.78 8.92 9.62
CA LEU A 309 -15.08 9.15 8.36
C LEU A 309 -13.79 8.34 8.33
N LEU A 310 -12.97 8.44 9.39
CA LEU A 310 -11.70 7.73 9.45
C LEU A 310 -11.88 6.22 9.49
N GLU A 311 -12.87 5.77 10.26
CA GLU A 311 -13.24 4.35 10.33
C GLU A 311 -13.66 3.81 8.95
N LYS A 312 -14.62 4.49 8.29
CA LYS A 312 -15.07 4.10 6.96
C LYS A 312 -13.91 4.08 5.96
N GLN A 313 -13.06 5.10 5.99
CA GLN A 313 -11.91 5.18 5.09
C GLN A 313 -10.98 3.98 5.32
N TRP A 314 -10.65 3.62 6.56
CA TRP A 314 -9.80 2.45 6.84
C TRP A 314 -10.34 1.16 6.24
N TYR A 315 -11.65 0.89 6.38
CA TYR A 315 -12.26 -0.28 5.74
C TYR A 315 -12.21 -0.20 4.20
N LEU A 316 -12.34 0.98 3.61
CA LEU A 316 -12.17 1.17 2.17
C LEU A 316 -10.73 0.93 1.72
N GLU A 317 -9.73 1.25 2.55
CA GLU A 317 -8.32 0.96 2.26
C GLU A 317 -7.99 -0.51 2.39
N GLN A 318 -8.45 -1.17 3.45
CA GLN A 318 -8.27 -2.61 3.61
C GLN A 318 -8.97 -3.38 2.49
N TYR A 319 -10.15 -2.93 2.05
CA TYR A 319 -10.81 -3.49 0.88
C TYR A 319 -9.95 -3.33 -0.38
N LYS A 320 -9.47 -2.11 -0.67
CA LYS A 320 -8.62 -1.86 -1.85
C LYS A 320 -7.32 -2.67 -1.77
N PHE A 321 -6.75 -2.86 -0.58
CA PHE A 321 -5.54 -3.66 -0.37
C PHE A 321 -5.84 -5.14 -0.69
N GLY A 322 -6.94 -5.66 -0.16
CA GLY A 322 -7.47 -6.97 -0.52
C GLY A 322 -7.89 -7.09 -1.99
N ALA A 323 -8.16 -6.02 -2.72
CA ALA A 323 -8.50 -6.06 -4.14
C ALA A 323 -7.28 -5.85 -5.06
N ALA A 324 -6.17 -5.29 -4.54
CA ALA A 324 -4.98 -4.92 -5.31
C ALA A 324 -3.73 -5.76 -4.99
N ALA A 325 -3.65 -6.39 -3.82
CA ALA A 325 -2.53 -7.23 -3.41
C ALA A 325 -2.92 -8.70 -3.28
N ARG A 326 -2.18 -9.56 -3.98
CA ARG A 326 -2.21 -11.01 -3.81
C ARG A 326 -0.82 -11.58 -3.98
N ARG A 327 -0.53 -12.62 -3.21
CA ARG A 327 0.60 -13.49 -3.54
C ARG A 327 0.38 -14.17 -4.89
N GLY A 328 1.40 -14.16 -5.74
CA GLY A 328 1.33 -14.67 -7.11
C GLY A 328 0.80 -13.67 -8.13
N ALA A 329 0.44 -12.44 -7.73
CA ALA A 329 0.26 -11.32 -8.62
C ALA A 329 1.47 -10.37 -8.58
N PRO A 330 1.69 -9.55 -9.61
CA PRO A 330 2.62 -8.43 -9.54
C PRO A 330 2.29 -7.48 -8.35
N PRO A 331 3.25 -6.67 -7.89
CA PRO A 331 3.01 -5.71 -6.82
C PRO A 331 1.95 -4.68 -7.18
N ILE A 332 1.50 -3.93 -6.18
CA ILE A 332 0.71 -2.71 -6.39
C ILE A 332 1.60 -1.70 -7.13
N SER A 333 1.38 -1.52 -8.44
CA SER A 333 1.88 -0.37 -9.19
C SER A 333 1.05 0.88 -8.89
N LEU A 334 1.42 2.03 -9.44
CA LEU A 334 0.74 3.32 -9.18
C LEU A 334 -0.80 3.25 -9.27
N GLN A 335 -1.34 2.45 -10.20
CA GLN A 335 -2.78 2.25 -10.40
C GLN A 335 -3.24 0.78 -10.26
N ALA A 336 -2.37 -0.11 -9.76
CA ALA A 336 -2.63 -1.54 -9.58
C ALA A 336 -3.34 -2.19 -10.80
N VAL A 337 -4.54 -2.73 -10.61
CA VAL A 337 -5.39 -3.36 -11.63
C VAL A 337 -6.51 -2.44 -12.15
N TRP A 338 -6.33 -1.12 -12.03
CA TRP A 338 -7.30 -0.11 -12.45
C TRP A 338 -6.63 0.96 -13.32
N THR A 339 -6.02 0.56 -14.43
CA THR A 339 -5.39 1.50 -15.39
C THR A 339 -6.39 2.51 -15.95
N ALA A 340 -5.88 3.69 -16.29
CA ALA A 340 -6.62 4.73 -16.99
C ALA A 340 -7.41 4.21 -18.21
N ASP A 341 -8.72 4.49 -18.22
CA ASP A 341 -9.63 4.17 -19.32
C ASP A 341 -10.07 5.44 -20.07
N ASN A 342 -9.06 6.17 -20.57
CA ASN A 342 -9.20 7.39 -21.34
C ASN A 342 -8.52 7.32 -22.72
N GLY A 343 -8.08 6.12 -23.13
CA GLY A 343 -7.36 5.90 -24.39
C GLY A 343 -5.89 6.30 -24.37
N ARG A 344 -5.32 6.55 -23.18
CA ARG A 344 -3.92 6.93 -22.99
C ARG A 344 -3.17 5.88 -22.17
N LEU A 345 -1.85 5.95 -22.21
CA LEU A 345 -1.00 5.25 -21.26
C LEU A 345 -1.22 5.80 -19.85
N PRO A 346 -1.05 4.95 -18.82
CA PRO A 346 -1.15 5.41 -17.44
C PRO A 346 -0.12 6.51 -17.11
N PRO A 347 -0.46 7.42 -16.20
CA PRO A 347 0.50 8.37 -15.63
C PRO A 347 1.75 7.65 -15.11
N TRP A 348 2.92 8.26 -15.34
CA TRP A 348 4.25 7.72 -15.02
C TRP A 348 4.41 6.27 -15.49
N LYS A 349 3.90 5.98 -16.70
CA LYS A 349 3.96 4.66 -17.37
C LYS A 349 3.33 3.52 -16.55
N GLY A 350 2.57 3.84 -15.50
CA GLY A 350 2.02 2.87 -14.56
C GLY A 350 3.09 1.99 -13.91
N ASP A 351 4.29 2.55 -13.75
CA ASP A 351 5.50 1.82 -13.35
C ASP A 351 5.47 1.34 -11.89
N PHE A 352 6.48 0.55 -11.52
CA PHE A 352 6.81 0.34 -10.12
C PHE A 352 7.74 1.47 -9.66
N HIS A 353 7.18 2.36 -8.86
CA HIS A 353 7.88 3.53 -8.32
C HIS A 353 8.39 3.21 -6.91
N HIS A 354 9.69 3.00 -6.79
CA HIS A 354 10.40 2.49 -5.61
C HIS A 354 11.14 3.57 -4.80
N ASP A 355 10.89 4.84 -5.04
CA ASP A 355 11.39 5.91 -4.17
C ASP A 355 10.36 6.36 -3.10
N LEU A 356 9.12 5.85 -3.17
CA LEU A 356 8.02 6.15 -2.25
C LEU A 356 6.81 5.20 -2.45
N ASN A 357 6.21 5.20 -3.64
CA ASN A 357 4.83 4.74 -3.83
C ASN A 357 4.63 3.25 -3.54
N THR A 358 5.53 2.40 -4.03
CA THR A 358 5.40 0.95 -3.82
C THR A 358 5.52 0.61 -2.34
N GLN A 359 6.43 1.25 -1.61
CA GLN A 359 6.65 0.99 -0.18
C GLN A 359 5.44 1.41 0.66
N LEU A 360 4.93 2.62 0.44
CA LEU A 360 3.73 3.11 1.12
C LEU A 360 2.52 2.19 0.88
N SER A 361 2.42 1.61 -0.30
CA SER A 361 1.33 0.70 -0.66
C SER A 361 1.26 -0.57 0.18
N TYR A 362 2.37 -0.99 0.78
CA TYR A 362 2.45 -2.21 1.60
C TYR A 362 2.60 -1.96 3.10
N TRP A 363 2.68 -0.71 3.56
CA TRP A 363 2.68 -0.38 4.99
C TRP A 363 1.52 -0.98 5.79
N PRO A 364 0.25 -0.95 5.34
CA PRO A 364 -0.87 -1.41 6.16
C PRO A 364 -0.92 -2.94 6.35
N ALA A 365 -0.07 -3.68 5.64
CA ALA A 365 -0.09 -5.14 5.65
C ALA A 365 0.41 -5.74 6.98
N TYR A 366 1.35 -5.06 7.64
CA TYR A 366 2.01 -5.60 8.83
C TYR A 366 1.11 -5.49 10.06
N SER A 367 0.91 -4.27 10.58
CA SER A 367 0.04 -4.04 11.73
C SER A 367 -1.43 -4.38 11.45
N GLY A 368 -1.87 -4.27 10.20
CA GLY A 368 -3.19 -4.71 9.75
C GLY A 368 -3.38 -6.24 9.68
N ASN A 369 -2.36 -7.05 9.95
CA ASN A 369 -2.41 -8.52 9.98
C ASN A 369 -2.68 -9.22 8.62
N HIS A 370 -2.08 -8.69 7.55
CA HIS A 370 -2.20 -9.17 6.17
C HIS A 370 -0.82 -9.52 5.56
N LEU A 371 -0.05 -10.32 6.28
CA LEU A 371 1.31 -10.71 5.89
C LEU A 371 1.38 -11.55 4.60
N GLU A 372 0.31 -12.27 4.25
CA GLU A 372 0.27 -13.06 3.01
C GLU A 372 0.16 -12.16 1.78
N GLU A 373 -0.61 -11.08 1.87
CA GLU A 373 -0.72 -10.07 0.83
C GLU A 373 0.60 -9.31 0.65
N ALA A 374 1.32 -9.01 1.75
CA ALA A 374 2.67 -8.42 1.68
C ALA A 374 3.68 -9.31 0.95
N LEU A 375 3.57 -10.64 1.06
CA LEU A 375 4.46 -11.56 0.35
C LEU A 375 4.36 -11.46 -1.17
N GLY A 376 3.26 -10.96 -1.74
CA GLY A 376 3.18 -10.72 -3.18
C GLY A 376 4.26 -9.76 -3.67
N TYR A 377 4.54 -8.71 -2.89
CA TYR A 377 5.61 -7.75 -3.18
C TYR A 377 6.99 -8.40 -3.10
N ILE A 378 7.26 -9.11 -2.01
CA ILE A 378 8.56 -9.75 -1.74
C ILE A 378 8.83 -10.86 -2.76
N ASP A 379 7.82 -11.66 -3.11
CA ASP A 379 7.97 -12.73 -4.10
C ASP A 379 8.28 -12.15 -5.48
N HIS A 380 7.74 -10.99 -5.84
CA HIS A 380 8.10 -10.30 -7.08
C HIS A 380 9.56 -9.80 -7.07
N LEU A 381 10.00 -9.21 -5.96
CA LEU A 381 11.40 -8.78 -5.81
C LEU A 381 12.37 -9.96 -5.91
N GLU A 382 12.04 -11.11 -5.31
CA GLU A 382 12.82 -12.34 -5.44
C GLU A 382 12.85 -12.87 -6.88
N GLN A 383 11.71 -12.86 -7.60
CA GLN A 383 11.63 -13.29 -8.99
C GLN A 383 12.54 -12.47 -9.91
N ASN A 384 12.67 -11.17 -9.65
CA ASN A 384 13.47 -10.25 -10.44
C ASN A 384 14.91 -10.06 -9.92
N LYS A 385 15.30 -10.76 -8.85
CA LYS A 385 16.61 -10.60 -8.18
C LYS A 385 17.80 -10.77 -9.11
N ALA A 386 17.73 -11.70 -10.07
CA ALA A 386 18.80 -11.88 -11.06
C ALA A 386 18.97 -10.65 -11.95
N ASN A 387 17.86 -9.99 -12.34
CA ASN A 387 17.91 -8.77 -13.12
C ASN A 387 18.46 -7.60 -12.31
N TYR A 388 18.09 -7.50 -11.02
CA TYR A 388 18.67 -6.52 -10.11
C TYR A 388 20.18 -6.72 -9.91
N LYS A 389 20.66 -7.98 -9.84
CA LYS A 389 22.11 -8.27 -9.82
C LYS A 389 22.81 -7.85 -11.11
N ARG A 390 22.20 -8.09 -12.29
CA ARG A 390 22.69 -7.57 -13.58
C ARG A 390 22.81 -6.04 -13.52
N TYR A 391 21.76 -5.34 -13.11
CA TYR A 391 21.75 -3.88 -12.97
C TYR A 391 22.83 -3.38 -11.99
N SER A 392 22.96 -4.02 -10.83
CA SER A 392 23.97 -3.70 -9.80
C SER A 392 25.38 -3.73 -10.38
N LYS A 393 25.68 -4.76 -11.18
CA LYS A 393 26.98 -4.90 -11.83
C LYS A 393 27.15 -3.88 -12.96
N LEU A 394 26.12 -3.71 -13.79
CA LEU A 394 26.14 -2.85 -14.96
C LEU A 394 26.32 -1.37 -14.58
N TYR A 395 25.48 -0.84 -13.69
CA TYR A 395 25.44 0.59 -13.39
C TYR A 395 26.41 0.98 -12.26
N PHE A 396 26.51 0.17 -11.21
CA PHE A 396 27.32 0.48 -10.02
C PHE A 396 28.66 -0.27 -9.97
N GLY A 397 28.88 -1.29 -10.80
CA GLY A 397 30.05 -2.17 -10.69
C GLY A 397 30.06 -3.09 -9.47
N SER A 398 28.94 -3.16 -8.75
CA SER A 398 28.81 -3.81 -7.44
C SER A 398 28.42 -5.28 -7.55
N ASP A 399 28.97 -6.12 -6.67
CA ASP A 399 28.58 -7.53 -6.51
C ASP A 399 27.47 -7.71 -5.44
N GLY A 400 27.11 -6.63 -4.74
CA GLY A 400 25.93 -6.54 -3.89
C GLY A 400 24.61 -6.50 -4.68
N LEU A 401 23.56 -5.92 -4.09
CA LEU A 401 22.25 -5.76 -4.72
C LEU A 401 21.78 -4.31 -4.62
N ALA A 402 21.54 -3.70 -5.78
CA ALA A 402 20.82 -2.47 -5.98
C ALA A 402 19.58 -2.75 -6.83
N VAL A 403 18.53 -1.99 -6.60
CA VAL A 403 17.27 -2.06 -7.36
C VAL A 403 17.01 -0.67 -7.90
N PRO A 404 16.65 -0.51 -9.19
CA PRO A 404 16.30 0.79 -9.74
C PRO A 404 15.10 1.39 -9.00
N GLY A 405 15.08 2.71 -8.85
CA GLY A 405 13.94 3.47 -8.32
C GLY A 405 12.71 3.40 -9.19
N VAL A 406 12.87 3.09 -10.49
CA VAL A 406 11.75 2.91 -11.42
C VAL A 406 11.98 1.66 -12.26
N THR A 407 11.03 0.72 -12.24
CA THR A 407 11.18 -0.55 -12.95
C THR A 407 9.95 -1.00 -13.74
N THR A 408 10.22 -1.77 -14.79
CA THR A 408 9.26 -2.60 -15.53
C THR A 408 8.80 -3.82 -14.72
N LEU A 409 7.91 -4.62 -15.30
CA LEU A 409 7.45 -5.90 -14.73
C LEU A 409 8.56 -6.91 -14.42
N ASP A 410 9.60 -6.99 -15.23
CA ASP A 410 10.74 -7.89 -15.00
C ASP A 410 11.88 -7.22 -14.19
N GLY A 411 11.62 -6.06 -13.59
CA GLY A 411 12.58 -5.35 -12.77
C GLY A 411 13.66 -4.61 -13.56
N THR A 412 13.48 -4.43 -14.87
CA THR A 412 14.43 -3.68 -15.70
C THR A 412 14.34 -2.20 -15.39
N GLU A 413 15.51 -1.59 -15.20
CA GLU A 413 15.68 -0.16 -14.98
C GLU A 413 15.02 0.69 -16.06
N MET A 414 14.34 1.73 -15.61
CA MET A 414 13.83 2.78 -16.47
C MET A 414 14.64 4.06 -16.21
N GLY A 415 14.67 4.94 -17.21
CA GLY A 415 15.22 6.28 -17.08
C GLY A 415 14.37 7.17 -16.16
N GLY A 416 14.19 8.43 -16.56
CA GLY A 416 13.52 9.43 -15.72
C GLY A 416 14.55 10.11 -14.82
N TRP A 417 14.14 10.91 -13.84
CA TRP A 417 15.13 11.70 -13.10
C TRP A 417 16.03 10.79 -12.25
N ILE A 418 17.26 10.58 -12.72
CA ILE A 418 18.14 9.52 -12.21
C ILE A 418 18.55 9.67 -10.74
N GLN A 419 18.41 10.86 -10.16
CA GLN A 419 18.62 11.09 -8.74
C GLN A 419 17.67 10.29 -7.85
N TYR A 420 16.48 9.90 -8.35
CA TYR A 420 15.63 8.91 -7.69
C TYR A 420 15.57 7.59 -8.48
N SER A 421 15.50 7.64 -9.82
CA SER A 421 15.22 6.43 -10.61
C SER A 421 16.39 5.45 -10.66
N LEU A 422 17.62 5.92 -10.45
CA LEU A 422 18.84 5.10 -10.39
C LEU A 422 19.62 5.33 -9.08
N SER A 423 18.91 5.66 -7.99
CA SER A 423 19.53 5.95 -6.69
C SER A 423 20.21 4.71 -6.07
N PRO A 424 21.37 4.86 -5.41
CA PRO A 424 22.09 3.75 -4.76
C PRO A 424 21.36 3.20 -3.52
N THR A 425 20.37 3.90 -2.97
CA THR A 425 19.76 3.56 -1.67
C THR A 425 18.34 3.00 -1.77
N VAL A 426 17.70 3.00 -2.94
CA VAL A 426 16.33 2.47 -3.13
C VAL A 426 16.16 1.06 -2.55
N SER A 427 17.13 0.18 -2.84
CA SER A 427 17.13 -1.21 -2.37
C SER A 427 17.12 -1.37 -0.85
N ALA A 428 17.59 -0.36 -0.09
CA ALA A 428 17.52 -0.35 1.36
C ALA A 428 16.09 -0.21 1.87
N TRP A 429 15.28 0.66 1.24
CA TRP A 429 13.88 0.81 1.62
C TRP A 429 13.08 -0.43 1.24
N LEU A 430 13.36 -1.03 0.07
CA LEU A 430 12.80 -2.34 -0.28
C LEU A 430 13.18 -3.41 0.76
N GLY A 431 14.44 -3.42 1.20
CA GLY A 431 14.93 -4.28 2.28
C GLY A 431 14.21 -4.08 3.62
N HIS A 432 13.68 -2.89 3.89
CA HIS A 432 12.84 -2.66 5.07
C HIS A 432 11.60 -3.54 5.07
N HIS A 433 10.99 -3.81 3.92
CA HIS A 433 9.83 -4.71 3.84
C HIS A 433 10.20 -6.17 4.13
N TYR A 434 11.40 -6.62 3.78
CA TYR A 434 11.92 -7.93 4.21
C TYR A 434 12.12 -7.98 5.73
N TYR A 435 12.66 -6.92 6.30
CA TYR A 435 12.82 -6.79 7.75
C TYR A 435 11.47 -6.84 8.47
N LEU A 436 10.49 -6.03 8.03
CA LEU A 436 9.14 -6.00 8.60
C LEU A 436 8.43 -7.35 8.46
N GLN A 437 8.49 -7.99 7.30
CA GLN A 437 7.91 -9.32 7.10
C GLN A 437 8.47 -10.33 8.11
N TRP A 438 9.78 -10.31 8.35
CA TRP A 438 10.39 -11.15 9.39
C TRP A 438 9.95 -10.72 10.80
N ARG A 439 10.05 -9.44 11.17
CA ARG A 439 9.71 -8.96 12.53
C ARG A 439 8.27 -9.24 12.93
N TYR A 440 7.33 -9.16 11.98
CA TYR A 440 5.90 -9.38 12.25
C TYR A 440 5.49 -10.86 12.16
N SER A 441 6.22 -11.71 11.43
CA SER A 441 5.97 -13.16 11.37
C SER A 441 6.80 -13.98 12.35
N MET A 442 7.98 -13.48 12.73
CA MET A 442 9.08 -14.19 13.37
C MET A 442 9.43 -15.52 12.68
N ASP A 443 9.20 -15.62 11.37
CA ASP A 443 9.52 -16.83 10.59
C ASP A 443 11.03 -16.98 10.40
N ARG A 444 11.60 -17.97 11.10
CA ARG A 444 13.04 -18.29 11.06
C ARG A 444 13.51 -18.82 9.71
N ARG A 445 12.62 -19.43 8.92
CA ARG A 445 12.95 -19.86 7.56
C ARG A 445 13.00 -18.64 6.64
N PHE A 446 12.00 -17.77 6.69
CA PHE A 446 11.98 -16.53 5.94
C PHE A 446 13.20 -15.65 6.25
N LEU A 447 13.59 -15.54 7.53
CA LEU A 447 14.83 -14.87 7.96
C LEU A 447 16.05 -15.35 7.18
N LYS A 448 16.28 -16.66 7.18
CA LYS A 448 17.49 -17.29 6.64
C LYS A 448 17.50 -17.35 5.11
N GLU A 449 16.35 -17.63 4.51
CA GLU A 449 16.25 -17.88 3.06
C GLU A 449 15.99 -16.61 2.24
N LYS A 450 15.36 -15.58 2.85
CA LYS A 450 14.96 -14.36 2.13
C LYS A 450 15.47 -13.07 2.77
N ALA A 451 15.12 -12.81 4.03
CA ALA A 451 15.37 -11.51 4.65
C ALA A 451 16.86 -11.19 4.80
N TYR A 452 17.63 -12.09 5.41
CA TYR A 452 19.07 -11.88 5.59
C TYR A 452 19.84 -11.86 4.26
N PRO A 453 19.63 -12.81 3.32
CA PRO A 453 20.28 -12.76 2.02
C PRO A 453 20.01 -11.47 1.25
N TRP A 454 18.78 -10.95 1.28
CA TRP A 454 18.47 -9.67 0.63
C TRP A 454 19.20 -8.50 1.31
N ILE A 455 19.04 -8.33 2.62
CA ILE A 455 19.58 -7.19 3.37
C ILE A 455 21.12 -7.20 3.37
N SER A 456 21.76 -8.36 3.49
CA SER A 456 23.22 -8.49 3.41
C SER A 456 23.77 -8.18 2.01
N ASP A 457 23.05 -8.54 0.95
CA ASP A 457 23.42 -8.15 -0.42
C ASP A 457 23.33 -6.63 -0.64
N VAL A 458 22.29 -5.99 -0.10
CA VAL A 458 22.16 -4.52 -0.12
C VAL A 458 23.26 -3.87 0.71
N ALA A 459 23.56 -4.38 1.90
CA ALA A 459 24.66 -3.89 2.73
C ALA A 459 26.01 -3.98 2.01
N ARG A 460 26.27 -5.08 1.29
CA ARG A 460 27.48 -5.23 0.46
C ARG A 460 27.53 -4.20 -0.66
N HIS A 461 26.41 -3.94 -1.33
CA HIS A 461 26.33 -2.90 -2.36
C HIS A 461 26.69 -1.53 -1.78
N LEU A 462 26.05 -1.15 -0.67
CA LEU A 462 26.28 0.12 0.00
C LEU A 462 27.71 0.26 0.51
N GLU A 463 28.31 -0.82 1.04
CA GLU A 463 29.72 -0.84 1.43
C GLU A 463 30.65 -0.55 0.24
N GLN A 464 30.36 -1.12 -0.94
CA GLN A 464 31.16 -1.00 -2.15
C GLN A 464 31.04 0.38 -2.83
N VAL A 465 29.87 1.03 -2.76
CA VAL A 465 29.64 2.32 -3.44
C VAL A 465 29.90 3.55 -2.55
N THR A 466 29.98 3.37 -1.23
CA THR A 466 30.32 4.45 -0.31
C THR A 466 31.83 4.63 -0.18
N ILE A 467 32.24 5.85 0.17
CA ILE A 467 33.63 6.25 0.39
C ILE A 467 33.79 6.86 1.79
N LYS A 468 35.01 6.99 2.28
CA LYS A 468 35.31 7.81 3.47
C LYS A 468 35.62 9.25 3.06
N ASP A 469 35.06 10.20 3.80
CA ASP A 469 35.39 11.62 3.68
C ASP A 469 36.75 11.94 4.33
N LYS A 470 37.17 13.21 4.24
CA LYS A 470 38.44 13.69 4.79
C LYS A 470 38.57 13.54 6.31
N ASP A 471 37.45 13.42 7.02
CA ASP A 471 37.40 13.26 8.48
C ASP A 471 37.22 11.78 8.87
N GLY A 472 37.27 10.86 7.90
CA GLY A 472 37.20 9.42 8.11
C GLY A 472 35.78 8.83 8.16
N PHE A 473 34.73 9.64 7.98
CA PHE A 473 33.35 9.17 8.00
C PHE A 473 32.87 8.67 6.64
N ARG A 474 32.09 7.59 6.65
CA ARG A 474 31.49 6.99 5.46
C ARG A 474 30.35 7.84 4.91
N LYS A 475 30.35 8.04 3.59
CA LYS A 475 29.31 8.73 2.83
C LYS A 475 29.18 8.21 1.40
N LEU A 476 28.09 8.57 0.73
CA LEU A 476 28.01 8.44 -0.72
C LEU A 476 28.90 9.48 -1.41
N PRO A 477 29.47 9.17 -2.59
CA PRO A 477 30.25 10.14 -3.37
C PRO A 477 29.41 11.35 -3.82
N ILE A 478 28.18 11.07 -4.28
CA ILE A 478 27.09 12.03 -4.49
C ILE A 478 25.84 11.43 -3.86
N SER A 479 24.96 12.26 -3.32
CA SER A 479 23.72 11.85 -2.65
C SER A 479 22.55 12.68 -3.21
N SER A 480 21.32 12.23 -2.98
CA SER A 480 20.12 12.97 -3.38
C SER A 480 19.05 12.83 -2.30
N SER A 481 18.07 13.72 -2.33
CA SER A 481 16.82 13.55 -1.58
C SER A 481 15.70 13.57 -2.63
N PRO A 482 14.82 12.55 -2.67
CA PRO A 482 13.80 12.41 -3.70
C PRO A 482 13.13 13.75 -4.05
N GLU A 483 13.32 14.13 -5.31
CA GLU A 483 12.71 15.29 -5.99
C GLU A 483 13.02 16.69 -5.40
N ILE A 484 13.88 16.80 -4.38
CA ILE A 484 14.37 18.11 -3.91
C ILE A 484 15.26 18.74 -4.98
N HIS A 485 14.98 20.00 -5.31
CA HIS A 485 15.56 20.75 -6.43
C HIS A 485 15.21 20.19 -7.82
N ASP A 486 14.11 19.44 -7.93
CA ASP A 486 13.60 18.85 -9.17
C ASP A 486 14.71 18.14 -9.97
N ASN A 487 14.61 18.12 -11.30
CA ASN A 487 15.66 17.59 -12.17
C ASN A 487 16.73 18.64 -12.50
N SER A 488 17.58 18.93 -11.53
CA SER A 488 18.69 19.87 -11.70
C SER A 488 19.99 19.36 -11.08
N ILE A 489 21.12 19.98 -11.44
CA ILE A 489 22.41 19.66 -10.83
C ILE A 489 22.40 19.87 -9.30
N ASN A 490 21.56 20.79 -8.80
CA ASN A 490 21.45 21.08 -7.37
C ASN A 490 20.77 19.95 -6.59
N ALA A 491 20.10 19.00 -7.27
CA ALA A 491 19.56 17.80 -6.63
C ALA A 491 20.65 16.82 -6.16
N TRP A 492 21.91 17.03 -6.59
CA TRP A 492 23.06 16.23 -6.18
C TRP A 492 23.87 16.91 -5.07
N PHE A 493 23.95 16.24 -3.93
CA PHE A 493 24.67 16.70 -2.75
C PHE A 493 26.03 16.02 -2.63
N ASN A 494 27.04 16.79 -2.21
CA ASN A 494 28.38 16.26 -1.92
C ASN A 494 28.48 15.63 -0.53
N SER A 495 27.46 15.76 0.32
CA SER A 495 27.30 15.07 1.60
C SER A 495 26.04 14.23 1.56
N ASN A 496 25.92 13.24 2.46
CA ASN A 496 24.69 12.48 2.54
C ASN A 496 23.52 13.42 2.87
N THR A 497 22.43 13.27 2.13
CA THR A 497 21.11 13.72 2.60
C THR A 497 20.70 12.86 3.80
N ASN A 498 19.83 13.38 4.65
CA ASN A 498 19.29 12.60 5.76
C ASN A 498 18.45 11.41 5.27
N TYR A 499 17.88 11.49 4.06
CA TYR A 499 17.22 10.37 3.38
C TYR A 499 18.17 9.19 3.15
N ASP A 500 19.25 9.41 2.39
CA ASP A 500 20.21 8.35 2.07
C ASP A 500 20.92 7.84 3.33
N LEU A 501 21.26 8.74 4.26
CA LEU A 501 21.87 8.37 5.53
C LEU A 501 20.95 7.47 6.37
N ALA A 502 19.65 7.76 6.43
CA ALA A 502 18.71 6.94 7.17
C ALA A 502 18.61 5.53 6.58
N LEU A 503 18.51 5.42 5.26
CA LEU A 503 18.46 4.16 4.54
C LEU A 503 19.74 3.31 4.72
N MET A 504 20.91 3.93 4.62
CA MET A 504 22.18 3.24 4.86
C MET A 504 22.30 2.77 6.31
N ARG A 505 22.04 3.65 7.28
CA ARG A 505 22.12 3.29 8.71
C ARG A 505 21.13 2.18 9.08
N PHE A 506 19.90 2.25 8.56
CA PHE A 506 18.92 1.16 8.70
C PHE A 506 19.47 -0.16 8.16
N THR A 507 19.99 -0.16 6.92
CA THR A 507 20.47 -1.39 6.28
C THR A 507 21.58 -2.06 7.08
N PHE A 508 22.61 -1.31 7.50
CA PHE A 508 23.71 -1.91 8.27
C PHE A 508 23.26 -2.35 9.68
N GLY A 509 22.32 -1.63 10.30
CA GLY A 509 21.70 -2.04 11.56
C GLY A 509 20.92 -3.35 11.41
N ALA A 510 20.04 -3.43 10.42
CA ALA A 510 19.26 -4.63 10.12
C ALA A 510 20.16 -5.80 9.70
N ALA A 511 21.17 -5.58 8.86
CA ALA A 511 22.13 -6.61 8.48
C ALA A 511 22.85 -7.19 9.70
N ALA A 512 23.27 -6.35 10.63
CA ALA A 512 23.90 -6.77 11.87
C ALA A 512 22.97 -7.60 12.77
N GLU A 513 21.72 -7.15 12.93
CA GLU A 513 20.71 -7.87 13.72
C GLU A 513 20.40 -9.23 13.11
N LEU A 514 20.06 -9.27 11.82
CA LEU A 514 19.65 -10.49 11.13
C LEU A 514 20.80 -11.49 11.01
N ALA A 515 22.05 -11.03 10.85
CA ALA A 515 23.23 -11.87 10.93
C ALA A 515 23.36 -12.51 12.32
N ALA A 516 23.19 -11.73 13.39
CA ALA A 516 23.26 -12.23 14.76
C ALA A 516 22.15 -13.25 15.05
N GLU A 517 20.92 -12.96 14.63
CA GLU A 517 19.76 -13.85 14.72
C GLU A 517 19.92 -15.14 13.87
N SER A 518 20.79 -15.10 12.86
CA SER A 518 21.17 -16.26 12.04
C SER A 518 22.42 -16.99 12.54
N GLY A 519 23.05 -16.52 13.64
CA GLY A 519 24.26 -17.10 14.22
C GLY A 519 25.58 -16.68 13.54
N LEU A 520 25.54 -15.72 12.61
CA LEU A 520 26.67 -15.26 11.80
C LEU A 520 27.43 -14.12 12.50
N LYS A 521 28.11 -14.44 13.61
CA LYS A 521 28.75 -13.45 14.51
C LYS A 521 29.78 -12.54 13.81
N ALA A 522 30.58 -13.09 12.89
CA ALA A 522 31.61 -12.34 12.18
C ALA A 522 30.99 -11.29 11.25
N GLU A 523 29.99 -11.67 10.45
CA GLU A 523 29.24 -10.75 9.60
C GLU A 523 28.49 -9.70 10.42
N ALA A 524 27.85 -10.10 11.52
CA ALA A 524 27.19 -9.17 12.44
C ALA A 524 28.16 -8.10 12.96
N SER A 525 29.40 -8.49 13.28
CA SER A 525 30.44 -7.58 13.77
C SER A 525 30.97 -6.66 12.66
N HIS A 526 31.12 -7.18 11.45
CA HIS A 526 31.49 -6.41 10.26
C HIS A 526 30.45 -5.31 9.95
N TRP A 527 29.17 -5.67 9.91
CA TRP A 527 28.09 -4.71 9.65
C TRP A 527 27.98 -3.65 10.75
N LYS A 528 28.16 -4.01 12.03
CA LYS A 528 28.23 -3.05 13.14
C LYS A 528 29.41 -2.08 13.00
N LYS A 529 30.57 -2.58 12.57
CA LYS A 529 31.73 -1.73 12.32
C LYS A 529 31.42 -0.70 11.24
N ILE A 530 30.87 -1.10 10.11
CA ILE A 530 30.51 -0.16 9.04
C ILE A 530 29.44 0.84 9.49
N LEU A 531 28.42 0.40 10.22
CA LEU A 531 27.41 1.29 10.80
C LEU A 531 28.05 2.42 11.64
N SER A 532 29.09 2.10 12.42
CA SER A 532 29.80 3.08 13.25
C SER A 532 30.63 4.10 12.46
N GLU A 533 30.85 3.88 11.15
CA GLU A 533 31.59 4.81 10.30
C GLU A 533 30.71 5.96 9.77
N PHE A 534 29.39 5.90 9.93
CA PHE A 534 28.49 6.97 9.48
C PHE A 534 28.34 8.07 10.52
N ARG A 535 28.24 9.32 10.05
CA ARG A 535 27.88 10.47 10.90
C ARG A 535 26.47 10.32 11.49
N ASP A 536 26.22 11.10 12.52
CA ASP A 536 24.87 11.36 13.00
C ASP A 536 24.05 12.16 11.97
N PHE A 537 22.73 12.16 12.15
CA PHE A 537 21.81 12.90 11.30
C PHE A 537 22.08 14.41 11.40
N ALA A 538 21.96 15.09 10.27
CA ALA A 538 22.10 16.54 10.23
C ALA A 538 20.87 17.20 10.85
N VAL A 539 21.08 18.00 11.90
CA VAL A 539 20.05 18.78 12.59
C VAL A 539 20.41 20.27 12.59
N SER A 540 19.40 21.14 12.60
CA SER A 540 19.58 22.59 12.77
C SER A 540 20.00 22.93 14.21
N GLU A 541 20.36 24.19 14.45
CA GLU A 541 20.58 24.71 15.82
C GLU A 541 19.32 24.60 16.70
N ASN A 542 18.14 24.50 16.09
CA ASN A 542 16.86 24.28 16.76
C ASN A 542 16.46 22.79 16.81
N ASN A 543 17.39 21.86 16.61
CA ASN A 543 17.13 20.41 16.59
C ASN A 543 16.18 19.93 15.45
N GLU A 544 16.00 20.67 14.35
CA GLU A 544 15.16 20.22 13.23
C GLU A 544 15.97 19.36 12.25
N LEU A 545 15.43 18.23 11.78
CA LEU A 545 16.09 17.44 10.73
C LEU A 545 16.24 18.26 9.45
N LEU A 546 17.48 18.37 8.97
CA LEU A 546 17.79 19.03 7.70
C LEU A 546 17.57 18.08 6.52
N VAL A 547 17.46 18.61 5.30
CA VAL A 547 17.51 17.78 4.08
C VAL A 547 18.91 17.17 3.92
N SER A 548 19.94 17.99 4.15
CA SER A 548 21.34 17.59 4.22
C SER A 548 22.09 18.52 5.17
N SER A 549 23.36 18.23 5.47
CA SER A 549 24.21 19.11 6.29
C SER A 549 24.37 20.53 5.76
N THR A 550 23.99 20.79 4.50
CA THR A 550 24.10 22.11 3.85
C THR A 550 22.76 22.68 3.42
N LEU A 551 21.64 21.98 3.67
CA LEU A 551 20.32 22.40 3.22
C LEU A 551 19.26 22.12 4.28
N ALA A 552 18.71 23.19 4.86
CA ALA A 552 17.52 23.12 5.69
C ALA A 552 16.23 22.96 4.85
N TYR A 553 15.19 22.41 5.46
CA TYR A 553 13.85 22.42 4.88
C TYR A 553 13.30 23.86 4.95
N LYS A 554 13.23 24.55 3.82
CA LYS A 554 12.82 25.97 3.73
C LYS A 554 11.61 26.22 2.84
N GLU A 555 11.22 25.23 2.05
CA GLU A 555 10.17 25.33 1.04
C GLU A 555 9.28 24.11 1.13
N SER A 556 7.98 24.30 0.86
CA SER A 556 7.01 23.22 0.86
C SER A 556 7.37 22.20 -0.21
N HIS A 557 7.34 20.93 0.14
CA HIS A 557 7.60 19.81 -0.77
C HIS A 557 6.80 18.57 -0.38
N ARG A 558 6.33 17.80 -1.38
CA ARG A 558 5.48 16.61 -1.21
C ARG A 558 6.17 15.45 -0.50
N HIS A 559 7.49 15.33 -0.65
CA HIS A 559 8.29 14.28 0.00
C HIS A 559 8.79 14.70 1.37
N PHE A 560 8.62 13.82 2.36
CA PHE A 560 9.16 13.96 3.72
C PHE A 560 10.40 13.08 3.93
N SER A 561 11.18 12.86 2.86
CA SER A 561 12.33 11.96 2.81
C SER A 561 13.39 12.24 3.88
N HIS A 562 13.59 13.50 4.26
CA HIS A 562 14.52 13.88 5.34
C HIS A 562 14.08 13.38 6.73
N MET A 563 12.82 12.96 6.89
CA MET A 563 12.24 12.46 8.13
C MET A 563 12.19 10.92 8.20
N MET A 564 12.73 10.20 7.22
CA MET A 564 12.68 8.71 7.19
C MET A 564 13.23 8.05 8.45
N ALA A 565 14.20 8.69 9.12
CA ALA A 565 14.76 8.24 10.39
C ALA A 565 13.72 8.18 11.52
N ILE A 566 12.65 8.97 11.45
CA ILE A 566 11.52 8.94 12.40
C ILE A 566 10.53 7.85 11.97
N TYR A 567 10.00 7.97 10.75
CA TYR A 567 9.07 7.01 10.17
C TYR A 567 9.34 6.83 8.67
N PRO A 568 9.46 5.59 8.16
CA PRO A 568 9.12 4.34 8.84
C PRO A 568 10.29 3.63 9.56
N LEU A 569 11.53 4.13 9.44
CA LEU A 569 12.73 3.36 9.82
C LEU A 569 13.02 3.32 11.33
N SER A 570 12.40 4.19 12.13
CA SER A 570 12.49 4.16 13.59
C SER A 570 13.92 4.25 14.15
N LEU A 571 14.80 5.01 13.49
CA LEU A 571 16.20 5.25 13.93
C LEU A 571 16.29 6.39 14.96
N ILE A 572 15.35 7.34 14.91
CA ILE A 572 15.09 8.34 15.94
C ILE A 572 13.71 8.04 16.51
N THR A 573 13.65 7.70 17.80
CA THR A 573 12.42 7.27 18.45
C THR A 573 12.04 8.20 19.59
N TRP A 574 10.74 8.41 19.77
CA TRP A 574 10.18 9.22 20.85
C TRP A 574 10.62 8.73 22.25
N GLU A 575 10.79 7.43 22.36
CA GLU A 575 11.08 6.70 23.59
C GLU A 575 12.54 6.82 24.04
N LYS A 576 13.45 7.23 23.15
CA LYS A 576 14.90 7.14 23.40
C LYS A 576 15.38 8.10 24.47
N ASN A 577 15.10 9.39 24.32
CA ASN A 577 15.50 10.48 25.22
C ASN A 577 14.82 11.79 24.81
N ASP A 578 14.94 12.83 25.65
CA ASP A 578 14.30 14.13 25.40
C ASP A 578 14.83 14.84 24.15
N GLN A 579 16.12 14.71 23.84
CA GLN A 579 16.69 15.22 22.59
C GLN A 579 16.00 14.62 21.35
N SER A 580 15.69 13.32 21.37
CA SER A 580 14.98 12.66 20.27
C SER A 580 13.54 13.16 20.15
N LYS A 581 12.87 13.46 21.27
CA LYS A 581 11.52 14.06 21.27
C LYS A 581 11.56 15.46 20.68
N GLU A 582 12.51 16.30 21.11
CA GLU A 582 12.69 17.65 20.57
C GLU A 582 12.92 17.61 19.06
N ILE A 583 13.80 16.71 18.58
CA ILE A 583 14.04 16.55 17.14
C ILE A 583 12.74 16.23 16.39
N ILE A 584 11.98 15.25 16.87
CA ILE A 584 10.70 14.86 16.24
C ILE A 584 9.71 16.03 16.24
N GLN A 585 9.53 16.67 17.40
CA GLN A 585 8.57 17.76 17.58
C GLN A 585 8.92 18.98 16.73
N HIS A 586 10.17 19.43 16.78
CA HIS A 586 10.62 20.62 16.06
C HIS A 586 10.63 20.38 14.55
N THR A 587 10.99 19.19 14.09
CA THR A 587 10.90 18.85 12.66
C THR A 587 9.46 18.87 12.15
N ILE A 588 8.51 18.28 12.89
CA ILE A 588 7.07 18.32 12.54
C ILE A 588 6.55 19.77 12.59
N ALA A 589 6.96 20.56 13.59
CA ALA A 589 6.58 21.96 13.71
C ALA A 589 7.09 22.81 12.53
N LEU A 590 8.34 22.62 12.11
CA LEU A 590 8.91 23.28 10.94
C LEU A 590 8.15 22.91 9.66
N LEU A 591 7.85 21.63 9.48
CA LEU A 591 7.07 21.13 8.34
C LEU A 591 5.68 21.81 8.27
N ASN A 592 4.97 21.87 9.40
CA ASN A 592 3.68 22.56 9.49
C ASN A 592 3.79 24.08 9.28
N LYS A 593 4.87 24.71 9.77
CA LYS A 593 5.12 26.15 9.62
C LYS A 593 5.36 26.54 8.17
N ILE A 594 6.12 25.75 7.42
CA ILE A 594 6.36 25.97 5.99
C ILE A 594 5.08 25.71 5.19
N GLY A 595 4.29 24.73 5.64
CA GLY A 595 2.93 24.55 5.17
C GLY A 595 2.83 23.78 3.85
N PRO A 596 1.60 23.61 3.35
CA PRO A 596 1.27 22.50 2.47
C PRO A 596 1.17 22.85 0.98
N ASP A 597 1.67 24.02 0.57
CA ASP A 597 1.52 24.54 -0.79
C ASP A 597 1.81 23.52 -1.91
N TYR A 598 2.78 22.63 -1.70
CA TYR A 598 3.17 21.58 -2.64
C TYR A 598 3.11 20.18 -2.03
N TRP A 599 2.16 19.94 -1.13
CA TRP A 599 1.88 18.60 -0.61
C TRP A 599 0.90 17.85 -1.53
N CYS A 600 0.97 16.53 -1.48
CA CYS A 600 -0.02 15.64 -2.10
C CYS A 600 -0.80 14.89 -1.01
N GLY A 601 -1.81 14.09 -1.39
CA GLY A 601 -2.59 13.34 -0.40
C GLY A 601 -1.72 12.41 0.47
N TYR A 602 -0.80 11.65 -0.14
CA TYR A 602 0.12 10.79 0.63
C TYR A 602 0.99 11.56 1.65
N SER A 603 1.26 12.86 1.45
CA SER A 603 1.98 13.69 2.41
C SER A 603 1.20 13.78 3.72
N TYR A 604 -0.13 13.93 3.67
CA TYR A 604 -0.99 13.93 4.86
C TYR A 604 -1.06 12.57 5.55
N SER A 605 -1.14 11.48 4.78
CA SER A 605 -1.08 10.13 5.33
C SER A 605 0.25 9.87 6.05
N TRP A 606 1.37 10.30 5.48
CA TRP A 606 2.69 10.19 6.12
C TRP A 606 2.82 11.10 7.34
N LEU A 607 2.29 12.33 7.28
CA LEU A 607 2.21 13.26 8.41
C LEU A 607 1.43 12.64 9.58
N ALA A 608 0.37 11.88 9.31
CA ALA A 608 -0.38 11.18 10.35
C ALA A 608 0.49 10.15 11.08
N SER A 609 1.24 9.31 10.36
CA SER A 609 2.19 8.38 10.98
C SER A 609 3.27 9.11 11.80
N MET A 610 3.80 10.24 11.31
CA MET A 610 4.75 11.06 12.06
C MET A 610 4.17 11.60 13.37
N ASN A 611 2.95 12.15 13.32
CA ASN A 611 2.26 12.63 14.52
C ASN A 611 1.90 11.49 15.49
N ALA A 612 1.55 10.31 14.97
CA ALA A 612 1.33 9.13 15.80
C ALA A 612 2.61 8.70 16.53
N ARG A 613 3.78 8.74 15.86
CA ARG A 613 5.09 8.52 16.50
C ARG A 613 5.44 9.59 17.52
N ALA A 614 5.00 10.83 17.30
CA ALA A 614 5.12 11.93 18.26
C ALA A 614 4.07 11.92 19.38
N LYS A 615 3.26 10.86 19.49
CA LYS A 615 2.16 10.72 20.47
C LYS A 615 1.10 11.83 20.39
N ASN A 616 0.98 12.50 19.24
CA ASN A 616 0.01 13.56 18.99
C ASN A 616 -1.20 13.03 18.20
N GLY A 617 -2.14 12.40 18.91
CA GLY A 617 -3.31 11.78 18.30
C GLY A 617 -4.25 12.76 17.60
N ALA A 618 -4.43 13.96 18.16
CA ALA A 618 -5.27 15.01 17.56
C ALA A 618 -4.74 15.46 16.19
N ALA A 619 -3.43 15.72 16.08
CA ALA A 619 -2.82 16.10 14.82
C ALA A 619 -2.80 14.94 13.80
N ALA A 620 -2.59 13.71 14.26
CA ALA A 620 -2.67 12.52 13.40
C ALA A 620 -4.07 12.35 12.81
N ALA A 621 -5.12 12.39 13.65
CA ALA A 621 -6.51 12.33 13.22
C ALA A 621 -6.84 13.47 12.23
N LYS A 622 -6.38 14.68 12.51
CA LYS A 622 -6.61 15.84 11.63
C LYS A 622 -5.98 15.66 10.25
N ALA A 623 -4.75 15.17 10.17
CA ALA A 623 -4.08 14.91 8.90
C ALA A 623 -4.83 13.85 8.08
N LEU A 624 -5.26 12.75 8.71
CA LEU A 624 -6.08 11.73 8.06
C LEU A 624 -7.45 12.26 7.60
N GLN A 625 -8.10 13.11 8.39
CA GLN A 625 -9.35 13.75 7.99
C GLN A 625 -9.17 14.64 6.75
N ILE A 626 -8.05 15.37 6.67
CA ILE A 626 -7.72 16.19 5.49
C ILE A 626 -7.53 15.29 4.27
N PHE A 627 -6.76 14.21 4.39
CA PHE A 627 -6.62 13.22 3.31
C PHE A 627 -7.98 12.72 2.79
N ALA A 628 -8.82 12.21 3.70
CA ALA A 628 -10.09 11.61 3.33
C ALA A 628 -11.09 12.61 2.73
N LYS A 629 -11.04 13.89 3.11
CA LYS A 629 -11.93 14.94 2.61
C LYS A 629 -11.44 15.61 1.32
N ALA A 630 -10.15 15.89 1.24
CA ALA A 630 -9.57 16.73 0.20
C ALA A 630 -8.88 15.95 -0.91
N PHE A 631 -8.39 14.74 -0.65
CA PHE A 631 -7.55 13.99 -1.57
C PHE A 631 -8.13 12.63 -1.97
N CYS A 632 -9.39 12.35 -1.62
CA CYS A 632 -10.11 11.16 -2.05
C CYS A 632 -11.30 11.52 -2.94
N LEU A 633 -11.49 10.75 -4.02
CA LEU A 633 -12.69 10.79 -4.83
C LEU A 633 -13.86 10.06 -4.14
N LYS A 634 -15.06 10.15 -4.71
CA LYS A 634 -16.28 9.54 -4.12
C LYS A 634 -16.17 8.03 -3.92
N ASN A 635 -15.43 7.35 -4.78
CA ASN A 635 -15.11 5.92 -4.68
C ASN A 635 -13.90 5.63 -3.76
N SER A 636 -13.37 6.64 -3.07
CA SER A 636 -12.19 6.65 -2.21
C SER A 636 -10.83 6.52 -2.89
N PHE A 637 -10.73 6.63 -4.22
CA PHE A 637 -9.42 6.70 -4.85
C PHE A 637 -8.69 7.99 -4.45
N HIS A 638 -7.43 7.83 -4.01
CA HIS A 638 -6.53 8.93 -3.72
C HIS A 638 -6.11 9.63 -5.00
N VAL A 639 -6.26 10.95 -5.04
CA VAL A 639 -5.73 11.82 -6.09
C VAL A 639 -4.73 12.80 -5.51
N ASN A 640 -3.71 13.14 -6.29
CA ASN A 640 -2.58 13.91 -5.78
C ASN A 640 -2.94 15.35 -5.36
N GLY A 641 -3.90 15.98 -6.02
CA GLY A 641 -4.29 17.37 -5.75
C GLY A 641 -5.51 17.52 -4.84
N ASP A 642 -5.61 18.68 -4.17
CA ASP A 642 -6.73 19.08 -3.33
C ASP A 642 -8.00 19.30 -4.17
N GLN A 643 -8.95 18.36 -4.05
CA GLN A 643 -10.23 18.38 -4.76
C GLN A 643 -11.24 19.34 -4.13
N THR A 644 -11.03 19.75 -2.87
CA THR A 644 -11.89 20.71 -2.18
C THR A 644 -11.50 22.15 -2.50
N LYS A 645 -10.25 22.37 -2.93
CA LYS A 645 -9.64 23.69 -3.15
C LYS A 645 -9.68 24.55 -1.87
N SER A 646 -9.53 23.91 -0.71
CA SER A 646 -9.59 24.57 0.59
C SER A 646 -8.24 25.16 1.02
N GLY A 647 -7.21 25.05 0.18
CA GLY A 647 -5.85 25.52 0.46
C GLY A 647 -4.97 24.46 1.12
N TYR A 648 -5.34 23.17 1.02
CA TYR A 648 -4.50 22.07 1.51
C TYR A 648 -3.39 21.68 0.52
N SER A 649 -3.41 22.24 -0.69
CA SER A 649 -2.34 22.17 -1.68
C SER A 649 -2.60 23.18 -2.80
N LYS A 650 -1.55 23.66 -3.48
CA LYS A 650 -1.67 24.34 -4.77
C LYS A 650 -1.90 23.36 -5.92
N PHE A 651 -1.58 22.09 -5.71
CA PHE A 651 -1.92 21.05 -6.66
C PHE A 651 -3.42 20.77 -6.61
N VAL A 652 -4.09 20.91 -7.75
CA VAL A 652 -5.52 20.62 -7.94
C VAL A 652 -5.77 19.59 -9.06
N TYR A 653 -4.68 18.99 -9.56
CA TYR A 653 -4.74 17.98 -10.62
C TYR A 653 -5.23 16.62 -10.06
N ARG A 654 -5.79 15.77 -10.93
CA ARG A 654 -6.62 14.61 -10.54
C ARG A 654 -6.10 13.19 -10.92
N PRO A 655 -4.85 12.94 -11.35
CA PRO A 655 -4.38 11.57 -11.52
C PRO A 655 -4.43 10.89 -10.16
N PHE A 656 -5.01 9.69 -10.14
CA PHE A 656 -5.03 8.89 -8.93
C PHE A 656 -3.82 7.97 -8.88
N THR A 657 -3.30 7.82 -7.68
CA THR A 657 -2.27 6.86 -7.30
C THR A 657 -2.68 6.23 -5.97
N LEU A 658 -2.34 4.97 -5.71
CA LEU A 658 -2.95 4.25 -4.59
C LEU A 658 -2.13 4.28 -3.29
N GLU A 659 -0.90 4.77 -3.29
CA GLU A 659 -0.04 4.72 -2.10
C GLU A 659 -0.59 5.54 -0.93
N GLY A 660 -1.21 6.70 -1.20
CA GLY A 660 -1.77 7.58 -0.17
C GLY A 660 -2.92 6.91 0.59
N ASN A 661 -3.71 6.11 -0.12
CA ASN A 661 -4.78 5.27 0.41
C ASN A 661 -4.22 4.25 1.42
N PHE A 662 -3.20 3.50 1.04
CA PHE A 662 -2.62 2.48 1.91
C PHE A 662 -1.84 3.08 3.08
N ALA A 663 -1.14 4.20 2.85
CA ALA A 663 -0.49 4.96 3.91
C ALA A 663 -1.50 5.51 4.94
N PHE A 664 -2.71 5.89 4.51
CA PHE A 664 -3.78 6.32 5.43
C PHE A 664 -4.13 5.20 6.42
N ALA A 665 -4.32 3.98 5.92
CA ALA A 665 -4.65 2.84 6.78
C ALA A 665 -3.55 2.56 7.80
N SER A 666 -2.28 2.63 7.36
CA SER A 666 -1.12 2.50 8.23
C SER A 666 -1.05 3.62 9.28
N GLY A 667 -1.35 4.87 8.92
CA GLY A 667 -1.40 6.00 9.86
C GLY A 667 -2.42 5.78 10.99
N LEU A 668 -3.62 5.29 10.66
CA LEU A 668 -4.62 4.96 11.68
C LEU A 668 -4.23 3.73 12.52
N GLN A 669 -3.57 2.73 11.90
CA GLN A 669 -3.02 1.59 12.64
C GLN A 669 -1.94 2.04 13.64
N GLU A 670 -1.05 2.96 13.26
CA GLU A 670 -0.01 3.53 14.13
C GLU A 670 -0.58 4.37 15.29
N MET A 671 -1.77 4.96 15.13
CA MET A 671 -2.49 5.60 16.24
C MET A 671 -3.00 4.58 17.27
N LEU A 672 -3.39 3.38 16.80
CA LEU A 672 -4.03 2.33 17.60
C LEU A 672 -3.04 1.32 18.21
N LEU A 673 -1.92 1.04 17.57
CA LEU A 673 -0.94 0.05 18.02
C LEU A 673 0.47 0.42 17.51
N GLN A 674 1.44 0.45 18.43
CA GLN A 674 2.86 0.59 18.11
C GLN A 674 3.68 -0.51 18.78
N SER A 675 4.70 -1.01 18.07
CA SER A 675 5.63 -2.02 18.61
C SER A 675 7.09 -1.85 18.20
N TYR A 676 7.42 -0.73 17.55
CA TYR A 676 8.75 -0.49 16.96
C TYR A 676 9.85 -0.21 18.00
N ALA A 677 9.48 0.23 19.20
CA ALA A 677 10.41 0.67 20.25
C ALA A 677 10.86 -0.48 21.19
N GLY A 678 10.64 -1.74 20.79
CA GLY A 678 10.99 -2.92 21.60
C GLY A 678 9.96 -3.27 22.68
N PHE A 679 8.78 -2.65 22.64
CA PHE A 679 7.64 -2.96 23.50
C PHE A 679 6.33 -2.69 22.76
N ILE A 680 5.27 -3.37 23.17
CA ILE A 680 3.90 -3.16 22.68
C ILE A 680 3.27 -1.98 23.42
N GLU A 681 2.72 -1.02 22.68
CA GLU A 681 1.95 0.11 23.17
C GLU A 681 0.59 0.18 22.47
N VAL A 682 -0.47 0.22 23.25
CA VAL A 682 -1.86 0.19 22.78
C VAL A 682 -2.44 1.59 22.86
N MET A 683 -3.07 2.03 21.77
CA MET A 683 -3.64 3.37 21.57
C MET A 683 -2.67 4.51 21.93
N PRO A 684 -1.41 4.49 21.45
CA PRO A 684 -0.37 5.46 21.82
C PRO A 684 -0.67 6.89 21.39
N ALA A 685 -1.50 7.09 20.36
CA ALA A 685 -1.73 8.39 19.75
C ALA A 685 -3.17 8.50 19.23
N VAL A 686 -4.15 8.33 20.12
CA VAL A 686 -5.56 8.60 19.83
C VAL A 686 -5.97 9.94 20.43
N PRO A 687 -6.85 10.74 19.79
CA PRO A 687 -7.41 11.94 20.39
C PRO A 687 -8.10 11.66 21.74
N ASP A 688 -8.00 12.60 22.68
CA ASP A 688 -8.60 12.46 24.02
C ASP A 688 -10.12 12.34 23.95
N GLU A 689 -10.76 12.99 22.99
CA GLU A 689 -12.20 12.91 22.75
C GLU A 689 -12.67 11.52 22.27
N TRP A 690 -11.76 10.63 21.86
CA TRP A 690 -12.11 9.26 21.50
C TRP A 690 -12.25 8.39 22.75
N GLN A 691 -13.46 8.42 23.31
CA GLN A 691 -13.81 7.73 24.55
C GLN A 691 -13.98 6.22 24.37
N ASP A 692 -14.59 5.79 23.26
CA ASP A 692 -14.87 4.40 22.94
C ASP A 692 -14.10 4.00 21.68
N ILE A 693 -13.16 3.06 21.82
CA ILE A 693 -12.30 2.56 20.76
C ILE A 693 -12.12 1.07 20.97
N SER A 694 -12.16 0.28 19.90
CA SER A 694 -11.73 -1.11 19.98
C SER A 694 -11.06 -1.57 18.70
N PHE A 695 -10.22 -2.58 18.81
CA PHE A 695 -9.69 -3.28 17.64
C PHE A 695 -9.49 -4.75 17.96
N ASP A 696 -9.59 -5.60 16.93
CA ASP A 696 -9.37 -7.03 17.03
C ASP A 696 -8.20 -7.44 16.15
N LYS A 697 -7.23 -8.16 16.74
CA LYS A 697 -6.11 -8.83 16.07
C LYS A 697 -5.25 -7.94 15.15
N LEU A 698 -5.04 -6.68 15.52
CA LEU A 698 -3.90 -5.95 14.97
C LEU A 698 -2.61 -6.65 15.39
N ARG A 699 -1.60 -6.64 14.53
CA ARG A 699 -0.36 -7.39 14.75
C ARG A 699 0.75 -6.46 15.25
N ALA A 700 1.47 -6.90 16.27
CA ALA A 700 2.71 -6.27 16.73
C ALA A 700 3.93 -7.11 16.31
N GLU A 701 5.09 -6.46 16.26
CA GLU A 701 6.39 -7.12 16.12
C GLU A 701 6.58 -8.22 17.18
N GLY A 702 7.25 -9.32 16.80
CA GLY A 702 7.34 -10.52 17.62
C GLY A 702 6.23 -11.55 17.33
N ALA A 703 5.39 -11.30 16.32
CA ALA A 703 4.24 -12.13 15.95
C ALA A 703 3.18 -12.25 17.06
N PHE A 704 2.85 -11.11 17.67
CA PHE A 704 1.77 -10.99 18.66
C PHE A 704 0.53 -10.37 18.02
N LEU A 705 -0.62 -11.03 18.15
CA LEU A 705 -1.92 -10.47 17.80
C LEU A 705 -2.53 -9.79 19.03
N ILE A 706 -2.93 -8.54 18.85
CA ILE A 706 -3.43 -7.66 19.90
C ILE A 706 -4.88 -7.31 19.60
N SER A 707 -5.74 -7.51 20.58
CA SER A 707 -7.12 -6.98 20.57
C SER A 707 -7.31 -6.14 21.82
N ALA A 708 -7.92 -4.96 21.70
CA ALA A 708 -8.09 -4.05 22.82
C ALA A 708 -9.44 -3.33 22.79
N GLU A 709 -9.93 -2.98 23.97
CA GLU A 709 -11.19 -2.27 24.18
C GLU A 709 -10.96 -1.13 25.18
N LYS A 710 -11.24 0.10 24.75
CA LYS A 710 -11.31 1.31 25.56
C LYS A 710 -12.77 1.75 25.57
N SER A 711 -13.33 2.00 26.76
CA SER A 711 -14.68 2.55 26.88
C SER A 711 -14.76 3.60 27.98
N GLY A 712 -15.46 4.70 27.70
CA GLY A 712 -15.54 5.86 28.59
C GLY A 712 -14.15 6.40 28.96
N GLY A 713 -13.24 6.45 27.98
CA GLY A 713 -11.90 7.01 28.16
C GLY A 713 -10.89 6.06 28.81
N ARG A 714 -11.33 4.88 29.30
CA ARG A 714 -10.49 3.95 30.06
C ARG A 714 -10.32 2.61 29.34
N MET A 715 -9.10 2.08 29.39
CA MET A 715 -8.79 0.75 28.87
C MET A 715 -9.48 -0.32 29.72
N LYS A 716 -10.35 -1.12 29.08
CA LYS A 716 -11.17 -2.14 29.72
C LYS A 716 -10.62 -3.53 29.54
N LYS A 717 -10.18 -3.85 28.32
CA LYS A 717 -9.67 -5.19 27.98
C LYS A 717 -8.47 -5.10 27.04
N LEU A 718 -7.56 -6.04 27.21
CA LEU A 718 -6.44 -6.30 26.31
C LEU A 718 -6.28 -7.81 26.17
N LYS A 719 -6.25 -8.31 24.94
CA LYS A 719 -5.91 -9.69 24.60
C LYS A 719 -4.63 -9.71 23.78
N ILE A 720 -3.70 -10.59 24.14
CA ILE A 720 -2.47 -10.85 23.41
C ILE A 720 -2.41 -12.35 23.07
N VAL A 721 -2.19 -12.67 21.80
CA VAL A 721 -1.97 -14.03 21.31
C VAL A 721 -0.61 -14.11 20.64
N ALA A 722 0.26 -15.03 21.08
CA ALA A 722 1.59 -15.20 20.50
C ALA A 722 1.61 -16.31 19.44
N GLU A 723 1.77 -15.98 18.17
CA GLU A 723 1.81 -16.98 17.09
C GLU A 723 3.16 -17.69 16.96
N ALA A 724 4.25 -17.03 17.36
CA ALA A 724 5.59 -17.60 17.38
C ALA A 724 6.11 -17.91 18.80
N GLY A 725 5.39 -17.48 19.84
CA GLY A 725 5.92 -17.45 21.22
C GLY A 725 6.95 -16.33 21.40
N GLY A 726 7.84 -16.46 22.38
CA GLY A 726 8.91 -15.50 22.65
C GLY A 726 8.59 -14.52 23.76
N THR A 727 9.46 -13.54 23.95
CA THR A 727 9.38 -12.54 25.01
C THR A 727 9.11 -11.16 24.41
N THR A 728 8.28 -10.38 25.09
CA THR A 728 8.01 -8.98 24.75
C THR A 728 7.79 -8.15 26.01
N LYS A 729 7.89 -6.83 25.88
CA LYS A 729 7.48 -5.88 26.93
C LYS A 729 6.14 -5.27 26.53
N LEU A 730 5.26 -5.09 27.50
CA LEU A 730 4.01 -4.35 27.34
C LEU A 730 4.07 -3.09 28.19
N LYS A 731 3.83 -1.93 27.59
CA LYS A 731 3.54 -0.70 28.35
C LYS A 731 2.15 -0.83 28.93
N LEU A 732 2.03 -0.83 30.26
CA LEU A 732 0.79 -1.12 30.96
C LEU A 732 -0.27 -0.05 30.65
N PRO A 733 -1.40 -0.42 30.02
CA PRO A 733 -2.47 0.53 29.72
C PRO A 733 -3.47 0.66 30.89
N PHE A 734 -3.27 -0.08 31.99
CA PHE A 734 -4.15 -0.16 33.15
C PHE A 734 -3.47 0.41 34.39
N LYS A 735 -4.26 0.95 35.33
CA LYS A 735 -3.81 1.20 36.70
C LYS A 735 -3.83 -0.09 37.54
N ASN A 736 -5.00 -0.73 37.59
CA ASN A 736 -5.23 -2.02 38.24
C ASN A 736 -5.82 -3.00 37.22
N PHE A 737 -5.36 -4.24 37.21
CA PHE A 737 -5.81 -5.24 36.26
C PHE A 737 -5.79 -6.65 36.83
N THR A 738 -6.71 -7.47 36.34
CA THR A 738 -6.66 -8.92 36.52
C THR A 738 -6.08 -9.58 35.27
N VAL A 739 -5.49 -10.76 35.45
CA VAL A 739 -4.89 -11.53 34.36
C VAL A 739 -5.50 -12.91 34.30
N ALA A 740 -5.92 -13.32 33.10
CA ALA A 740 -6.18 -14.70 32.76
C ALA A 740 -5.24 -15.13 31.62
N SER A 741 -4.63 -16.31 31.72
CA SER A 741 -3.74 -16.82 30.67
C SER A 741 -4.04 -18.27 30.30
N LYS A 742 -3.67 -18.65 29.08
CA LYS A 742 -3.74 -20.00 28.54
C LYS A 742 -2.42 -20.36 27.85
N ASN A 743 -2.10 -21.66 27.80
CA ASN A 743 -0.93 -22.20 27.10
C ASN A 743 0.41 -21.62 27.59
N ALA A 744 0.60 -21.57 28.92
CA ALA A 744 1.84 -21.17 29.60
C ALA A 744 2.36 -19.79 29.19
N VAL A 745 1.76 -18.74 29.78
CA VAL A 745 2.25 -17.36 29.72
C VAL A 745 2.82 -16.99 31.08
N THR A 746 4.05 -16.49 31.10
CA THR A 746 4.67 -15.91 32.29
C THR A 746 4.53 -14.40 32.24
N VAL A 747 3.96 -13.82 33.29
CA VAL A 747 3.81 -12.37 33.47
C VAL A 747 4.81 -11.94 34.55
N GLY A 748 5.76 -11.10 34.16
CA GLY A 748 6.76 -10.53 35.06
C GLY A 748 6.14 -9.53 36.04
N LYS A 749 6.98 -8.97 36.93
CA LYS A 749 6.58 -7.86 37.79
C LYS A 749 6.45 -6.57 36.97
N ALA A 750 5.50 -5.73 37.35
CA ALA A 750 5.41 -4.38 36.79
C ALA A 750 6.59 -3.53 37.30
N VAL A 751 7.35 -2.94 36.39
CA VAL A 751 8.49 -2.05 36.68
C VAL A 751 8.40 -0.86 35.74
N ASP A 752 8.40 0.36 36.29
CA ASP A 752 8.35 1.64 35.54
C ASP A 752 7.22 1.74 34.51
N GLY A 753 6.05 1.15 34.83
CA GLY A 753 4.89 1.14 33.93
C GLY A 753 4.96 0.09 32.81
N PHE A 754 5.92 -0.84 32.86
CA PHE A 754 6.04 -1.95 31.91
C PHE A 754 5.89 -3.29 32.60
N VAL A 755 5.47 -4.29 31.83
CA VAL A 755 5.53 -5.70 32.24
C VAL A 755 6.23 -6.53 31.16
N GLU A 756 7.13 -7.41 31.58
CA GLU A 756 7.72 -8.41 30.69
C GLU A 756 6.79 -9.61 30.57
N LEU A 757 6.55 -10.05 29.35
CA LEU A 757 5.67 -11.16 29.04
C LEU A 757 6.46 -12.21 28.26
N SER A 758 6.40 -13.46 28.70
CA SER A 758 6.98 -14.59 27.99
C SER A 758 5.91 -15.59 27.62
N PHE A 759 5.84 -15.93 26.33
CA PHE A 759 4.81 -16.78 25.75
C PHE A 759 5.44 -18.03 25.14
N LYS A 760 4.77 -19.18 25.32
CA LYS A 760 4.89 -20.26 24.34
C LYS A 760 4.07 -19.94 23.09
N LYS A 761 4.39 -20.60 21.98
CA LYS A 761 3.58 -20.53 20.75
C LYS A 761 2.13 -20.94 21.04
N GLY A 762 1.17 -20.13 20.61
CA GLY A 762 -0.25 -20.28 20.92
C GLY A 762 -0.65 -19.82 22.32
N GLY A 763 0.28 -19.20 23.06
CA GLY A 763 0.01 -18.56 24.35
C GLY A 763 -1.00 -17.43 24.21
N GLU A 764 -1.97 -17.38 25.13
CA GLU A 764 -2.96 -16.31 25.18
C GLU A 764 -2.93 -15.64 26.55
N LEU A 765 -2.93 -14.31 26.55
CA LEU A 765 -3.06 -13.47 27.74
C LEU A 765 -4.28 -12.58 27.56
N MET A 766 -5.12 -12.51 28.59
CA MET A 766 -6.20 -11.55 28.71
C MET A 766 -5.99 -10.73 29.98
N MET A 767 -5.96 -9.43 29.81
CA MET A 767 -5.91 -8.46 30.90
C MET A 767 -7.22 -7.69 30.90
N GLN A 768 -7.82 -7.52 32.08
CA GLN A 768 -9.06 -6.76 32.26
C GLN A 768 -8.85 -5.75 33.37
N GLU A 769 -9.38 -4.53 33.19
CA GLU A 769 -9.41 -3.52 34.24
C GLU A 769 -10.09 -4.07 35.48
N GLN A 770 -9.45 -3.91 36.63
CA GLN A 770 -10.09 -4.19 37.92
C GLN A 770 -10.73 -2.88 38.40
N GLY A 771 -12.03 -2.94 38.71
CA GLY A 771 -12.73 -1.79 39.33
C GLY A 771 -12.06 -1.42 40.65
N ASP A 772 -12.05 -0.12 40.95
CA ASP A 772 -11.50 0.44 42.18
C ASP A 772 -12.20 -0.09 43.45
#